data_AF-A0A6J0BBV8-F1
#
_entry.id   AF-A0A6J0BBV8-F1
#
_cell.length_a   1.000
_cell.length_b   1.000
_cell.length_c   1.000
_cell.angle_alpha   90.00
_cell.angle_beta   90.00
_cell.angle_gamma   90.00
#
_symmetry.space_group_name_H-M   'P 1'
#
loop_
_entity.id
_entity.type
_entity.pdbx_description
1 polymer ?
#
loop_
_entity_poly.entity_id
_entity_poly.type
_entity_poly.pdbx_seq_one_letter_code
_entity_poly.pdbx_strand_id
1 'polypeptide(L)'
;MAVIVIVEGCCLFISFFLLSYRKFGRKRGLSTVLHFVMATASFNLLDFLGFRFFFYTAVGFFISVAVAIPILIYYPFSKWSRKSWLRFVKWRYPNWTIVEEVSVRGILDQGRNQGIYTLLLQGKSITDGVRSHLLQLTSTRPMLRSVLRKMWGFYGWRQVDEFRVENHLINASCSFKGRPITESNLQEFVNDVTSKFLSPNFSPWQVFVATCFLNGEETKVCIVRVHHLILRREHLTLADFLPLKYSSENWEYQESDSPLTNLYSEPSALPRLHQMLTESFSNYWNEFLCNNDPAENPVLLKKSIGGFQCVKIGVIVWVSTVKEVTRCYKKVDGFRFIEVFAILRREASKRNFRTSVIFWAFMNVVNPVEIFYSSIHWMWYICVTFILKTPILLIRELNALRSSQKHFHPDTLTSVLACYLPLVFQTIAELTSIATIVVTAPKLILEELFFKSSETNHLQTISLCGRKIVAWSEEVEIETISKISSVTGASEAEILLAATAASFKEYFKQSGLQTPAEILVTAKFVSQRALFLRNQETRGVLCLGLPTKTPLLDDNPLETLQVIQENVHKARSKQKATYAISAAESSTGLVSCYVPSILLKLALLYLTRRYSLSLTHVDGDLPVEGVDAAMYWRPPQGYCSMSVTLHRHGGGVRLGVIGDAMIGPHHFLITKAFRRSVQELAVTVGVPRTPSRSRSPSPASPLGSASPTTSPGY
;
A
#
# COMPACT_ATOMS: atom_id res chain seq x y z
N MET A 1 8.22 17.69 -20.32
CA MET A 1 8.97 18.78 -20.97
C MET A 1 10.33 18.99 -20.31
N ALA A 2 10.44 19.39 -19.03
CA ALA A 2 11.75 19.53 -18.35
C ALA A 2 12.58 18.23 -18.24
N VAL A 3 11.92 17.07 -18.06
CA VAL A 3 12.60 15.75 -18.01
C VAL A 3 13.12 15.31 -19.39
N ILE A 4 12.47 15.73 -20.48
CA ILE A 4 12.90 15.39 -21.85
C ILE A 4 14.13 16.22 -22.23
N VAL A 5 14.19 17.49 -21.84
CA VAL A 5 15.35 18.36 -22.06
C VAL A 5 16.57 17.93 -21.23
N ILE A 6 16.36 17.38 -20.03
CA ILE A 6 17.44 16.83 -19.19
C ILE A 6 17.94 15.48 -19.75
N VAL A 7 17.05 14.64 -20.27
CA VAL A 7 17.43 13.36 -20.91
C VAL A 7 18.11 13.59 -22.26
N GLU A 8 17.64 14.51 -23.10
CA GLU A 8 18.32 14.89 -24.34
C GLU A 8 19.66 15.59 -24.09
N GLY A 9 19.74 16.45 -23.06
CA GLY A 9 20.98 17.09 -22.63
C GLY A 9 22.02 16.08 -22.11
N CYS A 10 21.59 15.09 -21.32
CA CYS A 10 22.46 14.01 -20.86
C CYS A 10 22.86 13.05 -21.99
N CYS A 11 21.97 12.73 -22.94
CA CYS A 11 22.29 11.89 -24.10
C CYS A 11 23.30 12.56 -25.04
N LEU A 12 23.17 13.87 -25.30
CA LEU A 12 24.14 14.63 -26.09
C LEU A 12 25.51 14.71 -25.39
N PHE A 13 25.53 14.87 -24.06
CA PHE A 13 26.76 14.88 -23.27
C PHE A 13 27.46 13.51 -23.23
N ILE A 14 26.69 12.43 -23.15
CA ILE A 14 27.18 11.04 -23.19
C ILE A 14 27.68 10.66 -24.60
N SER A 15 26.99 11.08 -25.67
CA SER A 15 27.44 10.87 -27.05
C SER A 15 28.73 11.63 -27.37
N PHE A 16 28.88 12.87 -26.88
CA PHE A 16 30.11 13.65 -27.04
C PHE A 16 31.30 13.01 -26.28
N PHE A 17 31.03 12.39 -25.13
CA PHE A 17 32.05 11.69 -24.33
C PHE A 17 32.42 10.32 -24.90
N LEU A 18 31.47 9.54 -25.43
CA LEU A 18 31.72 8.26 -26.10
C LEU A 18 32.54 8.42 -27.40
N LEU A 19 32.39 9.54 -28.10
CA LEU A 19 33.21 9.90 -29.27
C LEU A 19 34.64 10.33 -28.89
N SER A 20 34.83 10.94 -27.72
CA SER A 20 36.15 11.35 -27.22
C SER A 20 36.92 10.20 -26.55
N TYR A 21 36.23 9.22 -25.97
CA TYR A 21 36.82 8.11 -25.22
C TYR A 21 37.35 6.95 -26.08
N ARG A 22 37.18 7.00 -27.41
CA ARG A 22 37.67 5.95 -28.33
C ARG A 22 39.19 5.97 -28.56
N LYS A 23 39.92 6.89 -27.89
CA LYS A 23 41.37 7.07 -28.12
C LYS A 23 42.30 6.89 -26.90
N PHE A 24 41.80 6.56 -25.71
CA PHE A 24 42.68 6.30 -24.55
C PHE A 24 42.40 4.94 -23.91
N GLY A 25 43.30 4.01 -24.20
CA GLY A 25 43.23 2.63 -23.74
C GLY A 25 43.61 2.42 -22.27
N ARG A 26 42.92 1.43 -21.68
CA ARG A 26 43.42 0.45 -20.71
C ARG A 26 43.95 0.99 -19.36
N LYS A 27 43.11 0.89 -18.30
CA LYS A 27 43.42 0.16 -17.05
C LYS A 27 42.28 0.20 -16.01
N ARG A 28 41.84 -1.01 -15.63
CA ARG A 28 41.31 -1.51 -14.34
C ARG A 28 40.09 -0.87 -13.63
N GLY A 29 39.62 0.33 -13.95
CA GLY A 29 38.44 0.90 -13.26
C GLY A 29 37.07 0.45 -13.82
N LEU A 30 36.97 0.33 -15.14
CA LEU A 30 35.69 0.03 -15.81
C LEU A 30 35.27 -1.43 -15.65
N SER A 31 36.22 -2.36 -15.54
CA SER A 31 35.92 -3.78 -15.37
C SER A 31 35.23 -4.05 -14.04
N THR A 32 35.60 -3.35 -12.96
CA THR A 32 34.98 -3.51 -11.64
C THR A 32 33.59 -2.87 -11.58
N VAL A 33 33.38 -1.72 -12.24
CA VAL A 33 32.04 -1.09 -12.31
C VAL A 33 31.12 -1.86 -13.24
N LEU A 34 31.62 -2.36 -14.37
CA LEU A 34 30.84 -3.19 -15.29
C LEU A 34 30.55 -4.57 -14.66
N HIS A 35 31.50 -5.17 -13.94
CA HIS A 35 31.24 -6.37 -13.13
C HIS A 35 30.29 -6.09 -11.97
N PHE A 36 30.35 -4.93 -11.32
CA PHE A 36 29.44 -4.57 -10.22
C PHE A 36 28.02 -4.31 -10.75
N VAL A 37 27.89 -3.65 -11.89
CA VAL A 37 26.60 -3.47 -12.60
C VAL A 37 26.07 -4.80 -13.13
N MET A 38 26.94 -5.69 -13.65
CA MET A 38 26.53 -7.05 -14.08
C MET A 38 26.28 -8.02 -12.91
N ALA A 39 26.88 -7.81 -11.74
CA ALA A 39 26.68 -8.66 -10.56
C ALA A 39 25.44 -8.24 -9.73
N THR A 40 25.05 -6.97 -9.80
CA THR A 40 23.83 -6.46 -9.12
C THR A 40 22.58 -6.55 -10.00
N ALA A 41 22.76 -6.61 -11.31
CA ALA A 41 21.71 -6.86 -12.27
C ALA A 41 21.69 -8.35 -12.60
N SER A 42 20.86 -9.14 -11.91
CA SER A 42 20.50 -10.50 -12.33
C SER A 42 19.69 -10.44 -13.64
N PHE A 43 20.34 -10.01 -14.71
CA PHE A 43 19.80 -9.91 -16.06
C PHE A 43 20.37 -11.07 -16.86
N ASN A 44 19.57 -12.11 -17.06
CA ASN A 44 19.84 -13.15 -18.04
C ASN A 44 19.73 -12.53 -19.45
N LEU A 45 20.85 -12.02 -19.96
CA LEU A 45 20.94 -11.41 -21.30
C LEU A 45 20.53 -12.38 -22.42
N LEU A 46 20.63 -13.69 -22.18
CA LEU A 46 20.25 -14.73 -23.14
C LEU A 46 18.72 -14.86 -23.32
N ASP A 47 17.90 -14.53 -22.33
CA ASP A 47 16.44 -14.54 -22.46
C ASP A 47 15.92 -13.34 -23.27
N PHE A 48 16.67 -12.23 -23.26
CA PHE A 48 16.33 -11.00 -23.96
C PHE A 48 16.42 -11.14 -25.50
N LEU A 49 17.31 -12.00 -26.01
CA LEU A 49 17.53 -12.23 -27.44
C LEU A 49 16.53 -13.23 -28.06
N GLY A 50 15.63 -13.81 -27.28
CA GLY A 50 14.61 -14.72 -27.80
C GLY A 50 13.57 -13.99 -28.65
N PHE A 51 13.36 -14.45 -29.90
CA PHE A 51 12.30 -13.95 -30.79
C PHE A 51 10.92 -13.90 -30.11
N ARG A 52 10.63 -14.88 -29.24
CA ARG A 52 9.42 -14.91 -28.41
C ARG A 52 9.34 -13.71 -27.45
N PHE A 53 10.42 -13.37 -26.75
CA PHE A 53 10.44 -12.24 -25.82
C PHE A 53 10.19 -10.92 -26.54
N PHE A 54 10.88 -10.68 -27.66
CA PHE A 54 10.67 -9.49 -28.51
C PHE A 54 9.24 -9.41 -29.05
N PHE A 55 8.70 -10.51 -29.57
CA PHE A 55 7.32 -10.54 -30.06
C PHE A 55 6.31 -10.24 -28.94
N TYR A 56 6.47 -10.87 -27.78
CA TYR A 56 5.54 -10.67 -26.66
C TYR A 56 5.63 -9.28 -26.03
N THR A 57 6.82 -8.70 -25.94
CA THR A 57 7.02 -7.32 -25.46
C THR A 57 6.50 -6.30 -26.46
N ALA A 58 6.70 -6.52 -27.76
CA ALA A 58 6.15 -5.67 -28.82
C ALA A 58 4.61 -5.69 -28.78
N VAL A 59 3.98 -6.86 -28.66
CA VAL A 59 2.52 -6.98 -28.51
C VAL A 59 2.03 -6.23 -27.25
N GLY A 60 2.71 -6.41 -26.10
CA GLY A 60 2.38 -5.67 -24.88
C GLY A 60 2.50 -4.15 -25.04
N PHE A 61 3.52 -3.70 -25.75
CA PHE A 61 3.72 -2.29 -26.08
C PHE A 61 2.61 -1.73 -26.98
N PHE A 62 2.27 -2.42 -28.07
CA PHE A 62 1.20 -1.99 -28.97
C PHE A 62 -0.16 -1.94 -28.25
N ILE A 63 -0.48 -2.93 -27.41
CA ILE A 63 -1.69 -2.92 -26.58
C ILE A 63 -1.65 -1.73 -25.63
N SER A 64 -0.51 -1.47 -24.96
CA SER A 64 -0.37 -0.35 -24.03
C SER A 64 -0.59 1.00 -24.73
N VAL A 65 0.00 1.21 -25.90
CA VAL A 65 -0.16 2.44 -26.69
C VAL A 65 -1.60 2.58 -27.20
N ALA A 66 -2.18 1.49 -27.72
CA ALA A 66 -3.55 1.45 -28.23
C ALA A 66 -4.59 1.72 -27.13
N VAL A 67 -4.32 1.34 -25.88
CA VAL A 67 -5.19 1.60 -24.72
C VAL A 67 -4.93 2.99 -24.12
N ALA A 68 -3.68 3.48 -24.13
CA ALA A 68 -3.32 4.76 -23.54
C ALA A 68 -3.96 5.95 -24.28
N ILE A 69 -3.97 5.94 -25.61
CA ILE A 69 -4.52 7.06 -26.40
C ILE A 69 -6.02 7.29 -26.12
N PRO A 70 -6.90 6.26 -26.18
CA PRO A 70 -8.30 6.39 -25.78
C PRO A 70 -8.47 6.81 -24.32
N ILE A 71 -7.66 6.28 -23.39
CA ILE A 71 -7.75 6.66 -21.97
C ILE A 71 -7.41 8.15 -21.79
N LEU A 72 -6.40 8.67 -22.47
CA LEU A 72 -6.01 10.09 -22.38
C LEU A 72 -7.12 11.01 -22.90
N ILE A 73 -7.80 10.62 -23.98
CA ILE A 73 -8.93 11.37 -24.54
C ILE A 73 -10.18 11.24 -23.64
N TYR A 74 -10.42 10.05 -23.11
CA TYR A 74 -11.60 9.75 -22.29
C TYR A 74 -11.52 10.34 -20.89
N TYR A 75 -10.33 10.39 -20.27
CA TYR A 75 -10.11 10.87 -18.92
C TYR A 75 -10.73 12.25 -18.63
N PRO A 76 -10.50 13.31 -19.43
CA PRO A 76 -11.11 14.62 -19.17
C PRO A 76 -12.64 14.56 -19.26
N PHE A 77 -13.18 13.80 -20.21
CA PHE A 77 -14.64 13.62 -20.36
C PHE A 77 -15.25 12.90 -19.15
N SER A 78 -14.63 11.80 -18.70
CA SER A 78 -15.07 11.04 -17.53
C SER A 78 -15.03 11.88 -16.27
N LYS A 79 -13.94 12.63 -16.07
CA LYS A 79 -13.76 13.53 -14.93
C LYS A 79 -14.79 14.66 -14.93
N TRP A 80 -15.05 15.25 -16.10
CA TRP A 80 -16.06 16.28 -16.26
C TRP A 80 -17.47 15.74 -16.00
N SER A 81 -17.85 14.63 -16.66
CA SER A 81 -19.15 13.96 -16.47
C SER A 81 -19.39 13.59 -15.01
N ARG A 82 -18.39 12.97 -14.35
CA ARG A 82 -18.46 12.64 -12.93
C ARG A 82 -18.59 13.87 -12.05
N LYS A 83 -17.83 14.94 -12.30
CA LYS A 83 -17.91 16.19 -11.53
C LYS A 83 -19.27 16.86 -11.71
N SER A 84 -19.81 16.86 -12.93
CA SER A 84 -21.15 17.34 -13.24
C SER A 84 -22.23 16.52 -12.52
N TRP A 85 -22.13 15.20 -12.56
CA TRP A 85 -23.06 14.31 -11.84
C TRP A 85 -22.96 14.52 -10.32
N LEU A 86 -21.75 14.61 -9.77
CA LEU A 86 -21.55 14.88 -8.34
C LEU A 86 -22.14 16.25 -7.93
N ARG A 87 -21.95 17.29 -8.74
CA ARG A 87 -22.58 18.61 -8.52
C ARG A 87 -24.10 18.51 -8.54
N PHE A 88 -24.67 17.75 -9.47
CA PHE A 88 -26.11 17.51 -9.54
C PHE A 88 -26.64 16.78 -8.29
N VAL A 89 -25.95 15.73 -7.82
CA VAL A 89 -26.36 15.03 -6.58
C VAL A 89 -26.23 15.94 -5.36
N LYS A 90 -25.16 16.74 -5.26
CA LYS A 90 -25.00 17.74 -4.17
C LYS A 90 -26.12 18.78 -4.18
N TRP A 91 -26.48 19.27 -5.37
CA TRP A 91 -27.59 20.21 -5.54
C TRP A 91 -28.93 19.60 -5.10
N ARG A 92 -29.18 18.33 -5.44
CA ARG A 92 -30.41 17.63 -5.08
C ARG A 92 -30.52 17.26 -3.59
N TYR A 93 -29.38 17.08 -2.92
CA TYR A 93 -29.27 16.67 -1.52
C TYR A 93 -28.33 17.61 -0.72
N PRO A 94 -28.75 18.86 -0.46
CA PRO A 94 -27.88 19.86 0.17
C PRO A 94 -27.45 19.49 1.61
N ASN A 95 -28.29 18.74 2.33
CA ASN A 95 -28.03 18.36 3.73
C ASN A 95 -27.11 17.13 3.87
N TRP A 96 -26.59 16.59 2.77
CA TRP A 96 -25.77 15.37 2.75
C TRP A 96 -24.34 15.67 2.31
N THR A 97 -23.35 15.19 3.06
CA THR A 97 -21.96 15.22 2.62
C THR A 97 -21.64 13.99 1.79
N ILE A 98 -21.56 14.18 0.47
CA ILE A 98 -21.31 13.10 -0.49
C ILE A 98 -19.84 12.66 -0.42
N VAL A 99 -19.62 11.35 -0.45
CA VAL A 99 -18.29 10.75 -0.53
C VAL A 99 -17.75 10.94 -1.95
N GLU A 100 -16.74 11.78 -2.08
CA GLU A 100 -16.07 12.05 -3.35
C GLU A 100 -14.99 11.04 -3.69
N GLU A 101 -14.48 10.29 -2.72
CA GLU A 101 -13.43 9.32 -2.98
C GLU A 101 -14.00 8.01 -3.50
N VAL A 102 -13.39 7.49 -4.56
CA VAL A 102 -13.74 6.18 -5.10
C VAL A 102 -12.73 5.17 -4.58
N SER A 103 -13.19 4.16 -3.83
CA SER A 103 -12.40 2.97 -3.51
C SER A 103 -12.84 1.83 -4.40
N VAL A 104 -11.91 0.95 -4.78
CA VAL A 104 -12.24 -0.43 -5.20
C VAL A 104 -13.29 -1.05 -4.28
N ARG A 105 -13.08 -0.88 -2.96
CA ARG A 105 -13.97 -1.38 -1.92
C ARG A 105 -15.40 -0.84 -2.02
N GLY A 106 -15.54 0.47 -2.25
CA GLY A 106 -16.83 1.15 -2.38
C GLY A 106 -17.51 0.87 -3.72
N ILE A 107 -16.74 0.61 -4.79
CA ILE A 107 -17.26 0.18 -6.09
C ILE A 107 -17.90 -1.21 -5.98
N LEU A 108 -17.21 -2.13 -5.28
CA LEU A 108 -17.65 -3.51 -5.06
C LEU A 108 -18.74 -3.65 -3.99
N ASP A 109 -19.04 -2.58 -3.26
CA ASP A 109 -20.02 -2.60 -2.17
C ASP A 109 -21.44 -2.72 -2.74
N GLN A 110 -22.05 -3.88 -2.47
CA GLN A 110 -23.43 -4.19 -2.87
C GLN A 110 -24.33 -4.00 -1.65
N GLY A 111 -25.56 -3.54 -1.84
CA GLY A 111 -26.46 -3.22 -0.71
C GLY A 111 -26.67 -4.38 0.27
N ARG A 112 -26.64 -5.62 -0.22
CA ARG A 112 -26.73 -6.85 0.60
C ARG A 112 -25.39 -7.33 1.17
N ASN A 113 -24.27 -7.00 0.52
CA ASN A 113 -22.93 -7.44 0.91
C ASN A 113 -22.09 -6.22 1.28
N GLN A 114 -22.37 -5.68 2.46
CA GLN A 114 -21.68 -4.49 2.97
C GLN A 114 -20.27 -4.84 3.45
N GLY A 115 -19.30 -3.97 3.13
CA GLY A 115 -17.92 -4.10 3.60
C GLY A 115 -17.73 -3.77 5.09
N ILE A 116 -18.31 -4.55 6.00
CA ILE A 116 -18.17 -4.44 7.46
C ILE A 116 -16.98 -5.29 7.93
N TYR A 117 -15.96 -4.65 8.48
CA TYR A 117 -14.86 -5.35 9.14
C TYR A 117 -15.25 -5.73 10.56
N THR A 118 -14.80 -6.90 11.00
CA THR A 118 -15.07 -7.42 12.34
C THR A 118 -13.75 -7.74 13.02
N LEU A 119 -13.56 -7.26 14.25
CA LEU A 119 -12.46 -7.61 15.13
C LEU A 119 -13.04 -8.18 16.43
N LEU A 120 -12.68 -9.41 16.77
CA LEU A 120 -12.95 -10.04 18.06
C LEU A 120 -11.69 -9.95 18.91
N LEU A 121 -11.79 -9.41 20.11
CA LEU A 121 -10.73 -9.44 21.12
C LEU A 121 -11.24 -10.15 22.37
N GLN A 122 -10.34 -10.87 23.02
CA GLN A 122 -10.57 -11.55 24.29
C GLN A 122 -9.50 -11.10 25.28
N GLY A 123 -9.91 -10.76 26.50
CA GLY A 123 -9.00 -10.36 27.56
C GLY A 123 -9.72 -9.83 28.80
N LYS A 124 -8.99 -9.69 29.91
CA LYS A 124 -9.58 -9.35 31.22
C LYS A 124 -9.92 -7.85 31.36
N SER A 125 -9.05 -6.96 30.88
CA SER A 125 -9.15 -5.51 31.09
C SER A 125 -9.62 -4.70 29.88
N ILE A 126 -9.96 -5.36 28.76
CA ILE A 126 -10.27 -4.69 27.47
C ILE A 126 -11.45 -3.71 27.57
N THR A 127 -12.40 -3.97 28.47
CA THR A 127 -13.65 -3.20 28.55
C THR A 127 -13.56 -1.97 29.44
N ASP A 128 -12.48 -1.83 30.21
CA ASP A 128 -12.40 -0.86 31.28
C ASP A 128 -12.31 0.55 30.66
N GLY A 129 -13.34 1.37 30.89
CA GLY A 129 -13.42 2.70 30.29
C GLY A 129 -13.82 2.74 28.81
N VAL A 130 -14.33 1.64 28.21
CA VAL A 130 -14.79 1.65 26.79
C VAL A 130 -15.83 2.74 26.54
N ARG A 131 -16.79 2.93 27.46
CA ARG A 131 -17.84 3.95 27.30
C ARG A 131 -17.27 5.37 27.24
N SER A 132 -16.39 5.73 28.18
CA SER A 132 -15.74 7.05 28.21
C SER A 132 -14.86 7.26 26.98
N HIS A 133 -14.13 6.23 26.55
CA HIS A 133 -13.32 6.26 25.34
C HIS A 133 -14.16 6.49 24.08
N LEU A 134 -15.27 5.76 23.90
CA LEU A 134 -16.18 5.96 22.77
C LEU A 134 -16.86 7.33 22.78
N LEU A 135 -17.19 7.87 23.96
CA LEU A 135 -17.71 9.24 24.08
C LEU A 135 -16.68 10.26 23.57
N GLN A 136 -15.41 10.12 23.95
CA GLN A 136 -14.32 10.97 23.49
C GLN A 136 -14.01 10.78 21.99
N LEU A 137 -14.02 9.53 21.50
CA LEU A 137 -13.78 9.23 20.10
C LEU A 137 -14.90 9.83 19.21
N THR A 138 -16.15 9.68 19.62
CA THR A 138 -17.29 10.24 18.87
C THR A 138 -17.38 11.76 18.96
N SER A 139 -16.86 12.40 20.01
CA SER A 139 -16.79 13.87 20.10
C SER A 139 -15.71 14.45 19.20
N THR A 140 -14.60 13.72 19.04
CA THR A 140 -13.48 14.16 18.17
C THR A 140 -13.73 13.86 16.69
N ARG A 141 -14.55 12.86 16.37
CA ARG A 141 -14.77 12.35 15.00
C ARG A 141 -16.23 12.50 14.55
N PRO A 142 -16.58 13.53 13.76
CA PRO A 142 -17.97 13.83 13.41
C PRO A 142 -18.62 12.74 12.54
N MET A 143 -17.84 11.97 11.74
CA MET A 143 -18.41 10.92 10.90
C MET A 143 -18.94 9.73 11.70
N LEU A 144 -18.47 9.54 12.95
CA LEU A 144 -19.02 8.51 13.84
C LEU A 144 -20.43 8.84 14.34
N ARG A 145 -20.85 10.11 14.23
CA ARG A 145 -22.21 10.57 14.54
C ARG A 145 -23.07 10.75 13.28
N SER A 146 -22.61 10.19 12.15
CA SER A 146 -23.23 10.35 10.84
C SER A 146 -23.80 9.03 10.34
N VAL A 147 -25.00 9.09 9.76
CA VAL A 147 -25.64 7.98 9.05
C VAL A 147 -25.12 7.92 7.63
N LEU A 148 -24.91 6.69 7.14
CA LEU A 148 -24.44 6.40 5.80
C LEU A 148 -25.59 5.89 4.93
N ARG A 149 -25.84 6.54 3.79
CA ARG A 149 -26.83 6.06 2.81
C ARG A 149 -26.30 6.12 1.40
N LYS A 150 -26.74 5.18 0.55
CA LYS A 150 -26.44 5.19 -0.88
C LYS A 150 -27.48 6.02 -1.63
N MET A 151 -27.02 7.06 -2.33
CA MET A 151 -27.80 8.06 -3.05
C MET A 151 -27.31 8.13 -4.50
N TRP A 152 -28.12 7.63 -5.44
CA TRP A 152 -27.85 7.68 -6.89
C TRP A 152 -26.43 7.22 -7.29
N GLY A 153 -26.00 6.12 -6.67
CA GLY A 153 -24.70 5.50 -6.92
C GLY A 153 -23.56 5.96 -6.00
N PHE A 154 -23.71 7.08 -5.28
CA PHE A 154 -22.73 7.57 -4.31
C PHE A 154 -23.13 7.24 -2.87
N TYR A 155 -22.15 7.20 -1.98
CA TYR A 155 -22.40 7.24 -0.56
C TYR A 155 -22.54 8.69 -0.09
N GLY A 156 -23.51 8.94 0.77
CA GLY A 156 -23.70 10.24 1.42
C GLY A 156 -23.77 10.05 2.92
N TRP A 157 -23.22 11.02 3.64
CA TRP A 157 -23.28 11.09 5.09
C TRP A 157 -24.23 12.21 5.51
N ARG A 158 -25.07 11.92 6.51
CA ARG A 158 -25.90 12.90 7.18
C ARG A 158 -25.64 12.83 8.67
N GLN A 159 -25.36 13.97 9.28
CA GLN A 159 -25.20 14.06 10.73
C GLN A 159 -26.54 13.80 11.42
N VAL A 160 -26.50 13.05 12.52
CA VAL A 160 -27.68 12.77 13.35
C VAL A 160 -27.78 13.83 14.43
N ASP A 161 -28.99 14.39 14.60
CA ASP A 161 -29.25 15.45 15.58
C ASP A 161 -29.17 14.92 17.03
N GLU A 162 -29.70 13.72 17.28
CA GLU A 162 -29.62 13.01 18.57
C GLU A 162 -28.76 11.74 18.48
N PHE A 163 -27.47 11.87 18.72
CA PHE A 163 -26.55 10.74 18.77
C PHE A 163 -26.41 10.21 20.22
N ARG A 164 -26.67 8.91 20.42
CA ARG A 164 -26.49 8.21 21.70
C ARG A 164 -25.52 7.04 21.53
N VAL A 165 -24.47 6.98 22.36
CA VAL A 165 -23.45 5.91 22.30
C VAL A 165 -24.05 4.55 22.66
N GLU A 166 -25.10 4.53 23.47
CA GLU A 166 -25.81 3.33 23.94
C GLU A 166 -26.44 2.53 22.80
N ASN A 167 -26.73 3.16 21.66
CA ASN A 167 -27.23 2.46 20.46
C ASN A 167 -26.11 1.70 19.72
N HIS A 168 -24.85 2.00 20.04
CA HIS A 168 -23.66 1.45 19.37
C HIS A 168 -22.84 0.55 20.29
N LEU A 169 -22.76 0.87 21.59
CA LEU A 169 -22.14 0.04 22.62
C LEU A 169 -23.19 -0.89 23.21
N ILE A 170 -23.14 -2.16 22.81
CA ILE A 170 -24.11 -3.18 23.22
C ILE A 170 -23.45 -4.10 24.24
N ASN A 171 -23.84 -3.94 25.50
CA ASN A 171 -23.48 -4.88 26.55
C ASN A 171 -24.41 -6.09 26.46
N ALA A 172 -23.89 -7.22 26.01
CA ALA A 172 -24.63 -8.47 25.97
C ALA A 172 -24.83 -8.99 27.40
N SER A 173 -25.98 -9.64 27.64
CA SER A 173 -26.22 -10.36 28.89
C SER A 173 -25.17 -11.44 29.09
N CYS A 174 -24.82 -11.73 30.36
CA CYS A 174 -23.91 -12.82 30.71
C CYS A 174 -24.43 -14.21 30.27
N SER A 175 -25.70 -14.28 29.83
CA SER A 175 -26.31 -15.45 29.23
C SER A 175 -26.72 -15.21 27.77
N PHE A 176 -26.47 -16.20 26.92
CA PHE A 176 -26.94 -16.29 25.55
C PHE A 176 -27.94 -17.44 25.44
N LYS A 177 -29.15 -17.17 24.95
CA LYS A 177 -30.26 -18.15 24.88
C LYS A 177 -30.54 -18.86 26.22
N GLY A 178 -30.41 -18.14 27.34
CA GLY A 178 -30.64 -18.66 28.69
C GLY A 178 -29.49 -19.47 29.30
N ARG A 179 -28.34 -19.61 28.61
CA ARG A 179 -27.14 -20.30 29.12
C ARG A 179 -25.99 -19.32 29.28
N PRO A 180 -25.10 -19.47 30.29
CA PRO A 180 -23.92 -18.62 30.40
C PRO A 180 -23.04 -18.75 29.16
N ILE A 181 -22.38 -17.66 28.75
CA ILE A 181 -21.46 -17.69 27.61
C ILE A 181 -20.19 -18.42 28.04
N THR A 182 -19.91 -19.54 27.38
CA THR A 182 -18.76 -20.42 27.60
C THR A 182 -18.03 -20.63 26.28
N GLU A 183 -16.82 -21.19 26.32
CA GLU A 183 -16.05 -21.51 25.11
C GLU A 183 -16.85 -22.33 24.08
N SER A 184 -17.69 -23.25 24.55
CA SER A 184 -18.53 -24.11 23.70
C SER A 184 -19.64 -23.39 22.94
N ASN A 185 -20.17 -22.27 23.44
CA ASN A 185 -21.24 -21.51 22.78
C ASN A 185 -20.77 -20.14 22.23
N LEU A 186 -19.52 -19.75 22.51
CA LEU A 186 -18.94 -18.48 22.07
C LEU A 186 -19.02 -18.35 20.53
N GLN A 187 -18.75 -19.42 19.80
CA GLN A 187 -18.87 -19.47 18.34
C GLN A 187 -20.30 -19.16 17.85
N GLU A 188 -21.32 -19.66 18.55
CA GLU A 188 -22.73 -19.41 18.20
C GLU A 188 -23.13 -17.96 18.53
N PHE A 189 -22.67 -17.44 19.68
CA PHE A 189 -22.88 -16.05 20.07
C PHE A 189 -22.27 -15.06 19.06
N VAL A 190 -21.00 -15.25 18.70
CA VAL A 190 -20.34 -14.38 17.72
C VAL A 190 -21.07 -14.44 16.37
N ASN A 191 -21.55 -15.62 15.96
CA ASN A 191 -22.33 -15.77 14.73
C ASN A 191 -23.66 -15.01 14.74
N ASP A 192 -24.38 -15.04 15.86
CA ASP A 192 -25.61 -14.25 16.03
C ASP A 192 -25.32 -12.75 15.91
N VAL A 193 -24.21 -12.29 16.50
CA VAL A 193 -23.80 -10.88 16.42
C VAL A 193 -23.38 -10.49 15.00
N THR A 194 -22.54 -11.29 14.32
CA THR A 194 -22.02 -10.95 13.00
C THR A 194 -23.06 -11.04 11.89
N SER A 195 -24.05 -11.92 12.03
CA SER A 195 -25.10 -12.14 11.02
C SER A 195 -26.12 -11.00 10.95
N LYS A 196 -26.29 -10.23 12.03
CA LYS A 196 -27.20 -9.07 12.09
C LYS A 196 -26.65 -7.90 11.26
N PHE A 197 -27.44 -7.38 10.33
CA PHE A 197 -27.06 -6.18 9.59
C PHE A 197 -26.98 -4.95 10.50
N LEU A 198 -26.09 -4.00 10.17
CA LEU A 198 -26.09 -2.69 10.80
C LEU A 198 -27.35 -1.93 10.38
N SER A 199 -28.03 -1.30 11.34
CA SER A 199 -29.23 -0.51 11.07
C SER A 199 -28.89 0.68 10.16
N PRO A 200 -29.66 0.94 9.09
CA PRO A 200 -29.44 2.09 8.22
C PRO A 200 -29.76 3.43 8.89
N ASN A 201 -30.40 3.41 10.08
CA ASN A 201 -30.77 4.62 10.82
C ASN A 201 -29.69 5.09 11.79
N PHE A 202 -28.68 4.26 12.05
CA PHE A 202 -27.56 4.57 12.95
C PHE A 202 -26.26 4.70 12.16
N SER A 203 -25.24 5.31 12.78
CA SER A 203 -23.89 5.30 12.20
C SER A 203 -23.40 3.85 12.02
N PRO A 204 -22.76 3.50 10.90
CA PRO A 204 -22.48 2.10 10.55
C PRO A 204 -21.24 1.54 11.29
N TRP A 205 -21.31 1.52 12.61
CA TRP A 205 -20.36 0.87 13.51
C TRP A 205 -21.05 0.42 14.81
N GLN A 206 -20.56 -0.65 15.43
CA GLN A 206 -21.05 -1.20 16.69
C GLN A 206 -19.91 -1.85 17.47
N VAL A 207 -19.97 -1.77 18.80
CA VAL A 207 -19.06 -2.45 19.72
C VAL A 207 -19.91 -3.30 20.66
N PHE A 208 -19.70 -4.61 20.63
CA PHE A 208 -20.37 -5.56 21.54
C PHE A 208 -19.41 -5.97 22.63
N VAL A 209 -19.88 -5.93 23.87
CA VAL A 209 -19.13 -6.40 25.04
C VAL A 209 -19.91 -7.51 25.71
N ALA A 210 -19.26 -8.65 25.95
CA ALA A 210 -19.86 -9.81 26.62
C ALA A 210 -18.88 -10.37 27.66
N THR A 211 -19.40 -10.89 28.77
CA THR A 211 -18.62 -11.65 29.74
C THR A 211 -18.71 -13.13 29.38
N CYS A 212 -17.56 -13.81 29.30
CA CYS A 212 -17.44 -15.21 28.96
C CYS A 212 -16.66 -15.96 30.05
N PHE A 213 -17.15 -17.14 30.44
CA PHE A 213 -16.44 -18.04 31.34
C PHE A 213 -15.55 -18.97 30.53
N LEU A 214 -14.26 -18.67 30.53
CA LEU A 214 -13.23 -19.44 29.83
C LEU A 214 -12.37 -20.13 30.88
N ASN A 215 -12.33 -21.46 30.83
CA ASN A 215 -11.56 -22.28 31.75
C ASN A 215 -11.85 -22.12 33.25
N GLY A 216 -13.03 -21.60 33.61
CA GLY A 216 -13.41 -21.31 35.00
C GLY A 216 -13.05 -19.89 35.45
N GLU A 217 -12.40 -19.11 34.59
CA GLU A 217 -12.13 -17.69 34.83
C GLU A 217 -13.07 -16.81 34.01
N GLU A 218 -13.45 -15.66 34.59
CA GLU A 218 -14.17 -14.63 33.87
C GLU A 218 -13.22 -13.87 32.94
N THR A 219 -13.55 -13.87 31.67
CA THR A 219 -12.85 -13.11 30.63
C THR A 219 -13.86 -12.27 29.88
N LYS A 220 -13.43 -11.12 29.37
CA LYS A 220 -14.30 -10.25 28.60
C LYS A 220 -14.01 -10.45 27.12
N VAL A 221 -15.09 -10.50 26.34
CA VAL A 221 -15.06 -10.64 24.89
C VAL A 221 -15.63 -9.37 24.29
N CYS A 222 -14.88 -8.77 23.37
CA CYS A 222 -15.28 -7.57 22.67
C CYS A 222 -15.32 -7.81 21.15
N ILE A 223 -16.42 -7.43 20.50
CA ILE A 223 -16.59 -7.54 19.05
C ILE A 223 -16.81 -6.14 18.48
N VAL A 224 -15.83 -5.65 17.73
CA VAL A 224 -15.89 -4.37 17.04
C VAL A 224 -16.27 -4.60 15.59
N ARG A 225 -17.34 -3.94 15.13
CA ARG A 225 -17.88 -4.05 13.77
C ARG A 225 -17.94 -2.67 13.15
N VAL A 226 -17.22 -2.43 12.06
CA VAL A 226 -17.13 -1.08 11.46
C VAL A 226 -17.18 -1.14 9.94
N HIS A 227 -18.01 -0.29 9.34
CA HIS A 227 -18.06 -0.15 7.89
C HIS A 227 -16.78 0.50 7.34
N HIS A 228 -16.24 -0.07 6.26
CA HIS A 228 -14.95 0.35 5.69
C HIS A 228 -14.83 1.85 5.33
N LEU A 229 -15.94 2.51 5.00
CA LEU A 229 -15.92 3.95 4.68
C LEU A 229 -15.66 4.85 5.90
N ILE A 230 -16.03 4.41 7.11
CA ILE A 230 -15.67 5.13 8.35
C ILE A 230 -14.17 5.07 8.55
N LEU A 231 -13.61 3.85 8.53
CA LEU A 231 -12.19 3.60 8.73
C LEU A 231 -11.34 4.40 7.72
N ARG A 232 -11.77 4.44 6.45
CA ARG A 232 -11.06 5.19 5.41
C ARG A 232 -11.14 6.71 5.62
N ARG A 233 -12.34 7.25 5.88
CA ARG A 233 -12.57 8.70 5.92
C ARG A 233 -11.98 9.37 7.15
N GLU A 234 -12.09 8.74 8.31
CA GLU A 234 -11.53 9.26 9.57
C GLU A 234 -10.10 8.77 9.83
N HIS A 235 -9.58 7.92 8.94
CA HIS A 235 -8.29 7.24 9.07
C HIS A 235 -8.14 6.49 10.40
N LEU A 236 -9.22 5.80 10.81
CA LEU A 236 -9.29 5.00 12.02
C LEU A 236 -8.96 3.53 11.75
N THR A 237 -8.44 2.86 12.76
CA THR A 237 -8.30 1.40 12.82
C THR A 237 -9.48 0.78 13.57
N LEU A 238 -9.56 -0.55 13.60
CA LEU A 238 -10.59 -1.24 14.40
C LEU A 238 -10.29 -1.16 15.89
N ALA A 239 -9.01 -1.18 16.27
CA ALA A 239 -8.59 -1.05 17.66
C ALA A 239 -8.90 0.33 18.25
N ASP A 240 -8.95 1.39 17.45
CA ASP A 240 -9.23 2.76 17.93
C ASP A 240 -10.59 2.88 18.64
N PHE A 241 -11.52 1.94 18.41
CA PHE A 241 -12.82 1.87 19.10
C PHE A 241 -12.72 1.35 20.54
N LEU A 242 -11.54 0.91 20.97
CA LEU A 242 -11.28 0.34 22.29
C LEU A 242 -10.14 1.09 22.98
N PRO A 243 -10.17 1.19 24.33
CA PRO A 243 -9.14 1.86 25.11
C PRO A 243 -7.91 0.95 25.30
N LEU A 244 -7.32 0.48 24.20
CA LEU A 244 -6.16 -0.41 24.25
C LEU A 244 -4.89 0.38 24.59
N LYS A 245 -4.04 -0.24 25.42
CA LYS A 245 -2.70 0.24 25.72
C LYS A 245 -1.67 -0.61 25.00
N TYR A 246 -0.64 0.04 24.50
CA TYR A 246 0.46 -0.60 23.79
C TYR A 246 1.71 -0.45 24.66
N SER A 247 2.42 -1.55 24.90
CA SER A 247 3.69 -1.47 25.61
C SER A 247 4.70 -0.67 24.78
N SER A 248 5.31 0.35 25.40
CA SER A 248 6.25 1.27 24.74
C SER A 248 7.72 0.87 24.94
N GLU A 249 8.00 -0.19 25.70
CA GLU A 249 9.36 -0.57 26.06
C GLU A 249 10.06 -1.34 24.94
N ASN A 250 11.07 -0.73 24.32
CA ASN A 250 12.13 -1.36 23.51
C ASN A 250 11.72 -2.48 22.53
N TRP A 251 10.56 -2.38 21.90
CA TRP A 251 10.17 -3.35 20.88
C TRP A 251 10.82 -2.99 19.55
N GLU A 252 11.84 -3.75 19.14
CA GLU A 252 12.38 -3.68 17.79
C GLU A 252 11.37 -4.27 16.81
N TYR A 253 10.99 -3.45 15.82
CA TYR A 253 10.07 -3.87 14.78
C TYR A 253 10.69 -5.01 13.95
N GLN A 254 10.14 -6.21 14.09
CA GLN A 254 10.48 -7.31 13.21
C GLN A 254 9.61 -7.23 11.95
N GLU A 255 10.25 -6.94 10.83
CA GLU A 255 9.58 -6.93 9.53
C GLU A 255 9.21 -8.38 9.15
N SER A 256 7.94 -8.62 8.80
CA SER A 256 7.46 -9.96 8.45
C SER A 256 7.94 -10.35 7.04
N ASP A 257 8.69 -11.46 6.97
CA ASP A 257 9.20 -12.09 5.74
C ASP A 257 8.14 -12.93 5.01
N SER A 258 6.93 -12.39 4.87
CA SER A 258 5.87 -13.10 4.16
C SER A 258 6.13 -13.13 2.64
N PRO A 259 5.97 -14.28 1.95
CA PRO A 259 6.08 -14.35 0.50
C PRO A 259 4.96 -13.59 -0.23
N LEU A 260 3.96 -13.05 0.49
CA LEU A 260 2.88 -12.23 -0.07
C LEU A 260 3.25 -10.75 -0.20
N THR A 261 4.50 -10.38 0.11
CA THR A 261 4.95 -8.99 0.26
C THR A 261 6.24 -8.74 -0.52
N ASN A 262 6.57 -7.46 -0.75
CA ASN A 262 7.83 -7.01 -1.36
C ASN A 262 8.13 -7.69 -2.72
N LEU A 263 7.15 -7.68 -3.64
CA LEU A 263 7.29 -8.27 -4.97
C LEU A 263 8.20 -7.47 -5.91
N TYR A 264 8.39 -6.20 -5.61
CA TYR A 264 9.33 -5.32 -6.29
C TYR A 264 10.18 -4.62 -5.24
N SER A 265 11.44 -4.34 -5.59
CA SER A 265 12.32 -3.49 -4.81
C SER A 265 11.83 -2.05 -4.89
N GLU A 266 11.67 -1.39 -3.75
CA GLU A 266 11.37 0.04 -3.75
C GLU A 266 12.52 0.80 -4.43
N PRO A 267 12.23 1.74 -5.34
CA PRO A 267 13.26 2.51 -6.02
C PRO A 267 13.97 3.41 -5.01
N SER A 268 15.28 3.26 -4.87
CA SER A 268 16.09 4.00 -3.89
C SER A 268 16.95 5.07 -4.56
N ALA A 269 17.42 4.81 -5.77
CA ALA A 269 18.26 5.74 -6.52
C ALA A 269 17.44 6.89 -7.11
N LEU A 270 16.25 6.61 -7.64
CA LEU A 270 15.36 7.62 -8.21
C LEU A 270 14.97 8.74 -7.21
N PRO A 271 14.44 8.45 -6.00
CA PRO A 271 14.08 9.50 -5.05
C PRO A 271 15.32 10.26 -4.57
N ARG A 272 16.45 9.57 -4.38
CA ARG A 272 17.71 10.19 -3.96
C ARG A 272 18.26 11.14 -5.03
N LEU A 273 18.23 10.74 -6.30
CA LEU A 273 18.65 11.61 -7.41
C LEU A 273 17.73 12.82 -7.51
N HIS A 274 16.42 12.62 -7.40
CA HIS A 274 15.44 13.69 -7.39
C HIS A 274 15.70 14.68 -6.24
N GLN A 275 15.97 14.17 -5.03
CA GLN A 275 16.30 15.00 -3.88
C GLN A 275 17.57 15.83 -4.13
N MET A 276 18.67 15.20 -4.54
CA MET A 276 19.93 15.90 -4.80
C MET A 276 19.79 16.95 -5.91
N LEU A 277 19.07 16.63 -7.00
CA LEU A 277 18.80 17.58 -8.08
C LEU A 277 17.92 18.74 -7.59
N THR A 278 16.95 18.47 -6.72
CA THR A 278 16.06 19.51 -6.16
C THR A 278 16.82 20.44 -5.22
N GLU A 279 17.66 19.89 -4.34
CA GLU A 279 18.51 20.67 -3.43
C GLU A 279 19.51 21.53 -4.21
N SER A 280 20.21 20.93 -5.17
CA SER A 280 21.15 21.63 -6.05
C SER A 280 20.45 22.75 -6.84
N PHE A 281 19.34 22.44 -7.52
CA PHE A 281 18.57 23.42 -8.26
C PHE A 281 18.02 24.53 -7.35
N SER A 282 17.55 24.20 -6.16
CA SER A 282 17.06 25.20 -5.19
C SER A 282 18.18 26.13 -4.74
N ASN A 283 19.38 25.60 -4.49
CA ASN A 283 20.53 26.41 -4.11
C ASN A 283 20.95 27.37 -5.23
N TYR A 284 21.10 26.85 -6.46
CA TYR A 284 21.40 27.67 -7.63
C TYR A 284 20.31 28.70 -7.91
N TRP A 285 19.03 28.33 -7.75
CA TRP A 285 17.91 29.24 -7.95
C TRP A 285 17.89 30.36 -6.90
N ASN A 286 18.16 30.04 -5.63
CA ASN A 286 18.24 31.04 -4.57
C ASN A 286 19.42 31.98 -4.79
N GLU A 287 20.60 31.47 -5.16
CA GLU A 287 21.74 32.31 -5.52
C GLU A 287 21.43 33.20 -6.73
N PHE A 288 20.73 32.65 -7.73
CA PHE A 288 20.28 33.39 -8.90
C PHE A 288 19.30 34.51 -8.53
N LEU A 289 18.36 34.26 -7.61
CA LEU A 289 17.43 35.26 -7.08
C LEU A 289 18.17 36.36 -6.31
N CYS A 290 19.01 36.01 -5.34
CA CYS A 290 19.78 36.95 -4.53
C CYS A 290 20.59 37.93 -5.41
N ASN A 291 21.14 37.42 -6.50
CA ASN A 291 22.01 38.19 -7.39
C ASN A 291 21.26 39.00 -8.45
N ASN A 292 20.05 38.58 -8.87
CA ASN A 292 19.40 39.13 -10.07
C ASN A 292 17.95 39.58 -9.85
N ASP A 293 17.31 39.31 -8.70
CA ASP A 293 15.96 39.81 -8.39
C ASP A 293 16.04 41.27 -7.87
N PRO A 294 15.41 42.25 -8.55
CA PRO A 294 15.37 43.63 -8.09
C PRO A 294 14.66 43.82 -6.74
N ALA A 295 13.82 42.87 -6.34
CA ALA A 295 13.14 42.89 -5.04
C ALA A 295 14.08 42.52 -3.88
N GLU A 296 15.07 41.65 -4.12
CA GLU A 296 16.05 41.23 -3.11
C GLU A 296 17.31 42.10 -3.15
N ASN A 297 17.74 42.52 -4.35
CA ASN A 297 18.87 43.41 -4.55
C ASN A 297 18.45 44.71 -5.26
N PRO A 298 18.03 45.76 -4.52
CA PRO A 298 17.56 47.02 -5.09
C PRO A 298 18.67 47.83 -5.77
N VAL A 299 19.96 47.47 -5.58
CA VAL A 299 21.10 48.14 -6.23
C VAL A 299 21.05 47.95 -7.74
N LEU A 300 20.44 46.86 -8.22
CA LEU A 300 20.25 46.57 -9.64
C LEU A 300 19.38 47.63 -10.35
N LEU A 301 18.47 48.29 -9.63
CA LEU A 301 17.61 49.34 -10.18
C LEU A 301 18.34 50.67 -10.38
N LYS A 302 19.51 50.86 -9.74
CA LYS A 302 20.31 52.09 -9.83
C LYS A 302 21.23 52.13 -11.06
N LYS A 303 21.50 50.98 -11.69
CA LYS A 303 22.29 50.87 -12.92
C LYS A 303 21.37 50.80 -14.14
N SER A 304 21.86 51.23 -15.31
CA SER A 304 21.14 51.02 -16.57
C SER A 304 20.94 49.53 -16.80
N ILE A 305 19.68 49.12 -16.97
CA ILE A 305 19.32 47.70 -17.13
C ILE A 305 19.77 47.26 -18.53
N GLY A 306 20.81 46.43 -18.59
CA GLY A 306 21.27 45.83 -19.84
C GLY A 306 20.32 44.74 -20.36
N GLY A 307 20.42 44.38 -21.64
CA GLY A 307 19.58 43.35 -22.26
C GLY A 307 19.60 42.00 -21.53
N PHE A 308 20.78 41.54 -21.10
CA PHE A 308 20.91 40.28 -20.34
C PHE A 308 20.26 40.33 -18.95
N GLN A 309 20.33 41.47 -18.26
CA GLN A 309 19.66 41.63 -16.97
C GLN A 309 18.13 41.66 -17.14
N CYS A 310 17.65 42.31 -18.21
CA CYS A 310 16.23 42.31 -18.58
C CYS A 310 15.70 40.88 -18.79
N VAL A 311 16.46 40.03 -19.50
CA VAL A 311 16.09 38.61 -19.71
C VAL A 311 16.06 37.85 -18.38
N LYS A 312 17.06 38.02 -17.52
CA LYS A 312 17.09 37.37 -16.20
C LYS A 312 15.90 37.76 -15.32
N ILE A 313 15.59 39.05 -15.24
CA ILE A 313 14.41 39.54 -14.50
C ILE A 313 13.12 38.99 -15.12
N GLY A 314 13.03 38.93 -16.45
CA GLY A 314 11.91 38.32 -17.18
C GLY A 314 11.69 36.85 -16.81
N VAL A 315 12.77 36.05 -16.71
CA VAL A 315 12.71 34.65 -16.26
C VAL A 315 12.20 34.56 -14.82
N ILE A 316 12.68 35.43 -13.91
CA ILE A 316 12.23 35.45 -12.50
C ILE A 316 10.73 35.78 -12.41
N VAL A 317 10.28 36.81 -13.15
CA VAL A 317 8.87 37.19 -13.20
C VAL A 317 8.01 36.04 -13.75
N TRP A 318 8.49 35.35 -14.78
CA TRP A 318 7.80 34.19 -15.35
C TRP A 318 7.68 33.04 -14.35
N VAL A 319 8.80 32.61 -13.73
CA VAL A 319 8.80 31.52 -12.73
C VAL A 319 7.91 31.87 -11.52
N SER A 320 7.97 33.12 -11.05
CA SER A 320 7.14 33.60 -9.93
C SER A 320 5.65 33.60 -10.29
N THR A 321 5.32 33.97 -11.53
CA THR A 321 3.94 33.94 -12.04
C THR A 321 3.43 32.50 -12.12
N VAL A 322 4.22 31.57 -12.66
CA VAL A 322 3.87 30.14 -12.72
C VAL A 322 3.67 29.56 -11.31
N LYS A 323 4.53 29.92 -10.36
CA LYS A 323 4.42 29.50 -8.95
C LYS A 323 3.11 29.97 -8.32
N GLU A 324 2.76 31.24 -8.48
CA GLU A 324 1.54 31.79 -7.90
C GLU A 324 0.27 31.27 -8.60
N VAL A 325 0.31 31.11 -9.93
CA VAL A 325 -0.77 30.45 -10.70
C VAL A 325 -1.00 29.02 -10.21
N THR A 326 0.06 28.26 -10.00
CA THR A 326 -0.02 26.88 -9.49
C THR A 326 -0.59 26.85 -8.06
N ARG A 327 -0.28 27.86 -7.24
CA ARG A 327 -0.82 28.01 -5.88
C ARG A 327 -2.31 28.35 -5.90
N CYS A 328 -2.75 29.24 -6.78
CA CYS A 328 -4.15 29.60 -6.97
C CYS A 328 -4.97 28.41 -7.49
N TYR A 329 -4.43 27.64 -8.43
CA TYR A 329 -5.06 26.42 -8.94
C TYR A 329 -5.31 25.38 -7.84
N LYS A 330 -4.42 25.29 -6.85
CA LYS A 330 -4.59 24.40 -5.69
C LYS A 330 -5.65 24.89 -4.69
N LYS A 331 -5.98 26.18 -4.67
CA LYS A 331 -6.88 26.79 -3.68
C LYS A 331 -8.30 27.03 -4.19
N VAL A 332 -8.54 27.12 -5.51
CA VAL A 332 -9.83 27.57 -6.07
C VAL A 332 -10.33 26.67 -7.20
N ASP A 333 -11.63 26.38 -7.15
CA ASP A 333 -12.38 25.57 -8.12
C ASP A 333 -12.73 26.42 -9.36
N GLY A 334 -11.75 26.73 -10.21
CA GLY A 334 -11.97 27.37 -11.52
C GLY A 334 -10.93 28.43 -11.85
N PHE A 335 -10.26 28.27 -12.98
CA PHE A 335 -9.20 29.14 -13.49
C PHE A 335 -9.74 30.02 -14.62
N ARG A 336 -9.55 31.34 -14.54
CA ARG A 336 -9.82 32.26 -15.66
C ARG A 336 -8.49 32.80 -16.17
N PHE A 337 -8.25 32.72 -17.49
CA PHE A 337 -7.02 33.23 -18.11
C PHE A 337 -6.72 34.71 -17.78
N ILE A 338 -7.75 35.51 -17.50
CA ILE A 338 -7.65 36.92 -17.10
C ILE A 338 -6.87 37.09 -15.79
N GLU A 339 -6.94 36.11 -14.86
CA GLU A 339 -6.21 36.15 -13.59
C GLU A 339 -4.71 35.96 -13.78
N VAL A 340 -4.27 35.20 -14.82
CA VAL A 340 -2.85 35.01 -15.13
C VAL A 340 -2.18 36.34 -15.49
N PHE A 341 -2.84 37.11 -16.36
CA PHE A 341 -2.32 38.42 -16.76
C PHE A 341 -2.29 39.41 -15.58
N ALA A 342 -3.28 39.35 -14.68
CA ALA A 342 -3.27 40.14 -13.46
C ALA A 342 -2.12 39.76 -12.51
N ILE A 343 -1.87 38.46 -12.32
CA ILE A 343 -0.75 37.94 -11.51
C ILE A 343 0.58 38.33 -12.16
N LEU A 344 0.74 38.14 -13.47
CA LEU A 344 1.92 38.54 -14.22
C LEU A 344 2.21 40.03 -14.06
N ARG A 345 1.18 40.88 -14.21
CA ARG A 345 1.30 42.33 -14.06
C ARG A 345 1.70 42.71 -12.62
N ARG A 346 1.19 42.00 -11.62
CA ARG A 346 1.54 42.18 -10.20
C ARG A 346 2.99 41.76 -9.90
N GLU A 347 3.43 40.62 -10.42
CA GLU A 347 4.81 40.15 -10.22
C GLU A 347 5.83 41.00 -10.99
N ALA A 348 5.45 41.51 -12.16
CA ALA A 348 6.23 42.46 -12.93
C ALA A 348 6.32 43.83 -12.22
N SER A 349 5.21 44.33 -11.65
CA SER A 349 5.21 45.62 -10.95
C SER A 349 6.03 45.61 -9.67
N LYS A 350 5.98 44.52 -8.89
CA LYS A 350 6.82 44.32 -7.69
C LYS A 350 8.32 44.49 -7.98
N ARG A 351 8.75 44.13 -9.18
CA ARG A 351 10.17 44.16 -9.62
C ARG A 351 10.48 45.33 -10.55
N ASN A 352 9.58 46.32 -10.65
CA ASN A 352 9.68 47.47 -11.55
C ASN A 352 9.90 47.11 -13.04
N PHE A 353 9.47 45.92 -13.45
CA PHE A 353 9.62 45.41 -14.81
C PHE A 353 8.49 45.93 -15.71
N ARG A 354 8.64 47.14 -16.25
CA ARG A 354 7.67 47.79 -17.17
C ARG A 354 8.04 47.57 -18.63
N THR A 355 7.07 47.70 -19.54
CA THR A 355 7.30 47.64 -21.00
C THR A 355 8.33 48.68 -21.48
N SER A 356 8.40 49.83 -20.81
CA SER A 356 9.41 50.86 -21.06
C SER A 356 10.84 50.37 -20.79
N VAL A 357 11.04 49.51 -19.78
CA VAL A 357 12.35 48.91 -19.45
C VAL A 357 12.76 47.92 -20.53
N ILE A 358 11.82 47.13 -21.04
CA ILE A 358 12.06 46.17 -22.13
C ILE A 358 12.47 46.92 -23.41
N PHE A 359 11.74 47.99 -23.74
CA PHE A 359 12.04 48.82 -24.90
C PHE A 359 13.41 49.52 -24.79
N TRP A 360 13.71 50.11 -23.63
CA TRP A 360 15.02 50.71 -23.37
C TRP A 360 16.16 49.70 -23.39
N ALA A 361 15.97 48.52 -22.80
CA ALA A 361 16.94 47.44 -22.84
C ALA A 361 17.19 46.96 -24.28
N PHE A 362 16.15 46.89 -25.11
CA PHE A 362 16.27 46.57 -26.54
C PHE A 362 17.06 47.65 -27.30
N MET A 363 16.75 48.93 -27.10
CA MET A 363 17.50 50.03 -27.72
C MET A 363 18.98 50.04 -27.30
N ASN A 364 19.26 49.72 -26.04
CA ASN A 364 20.63 49.57 -25.54
C ASN A 364 21.38 48.38 -26.17
N VAL A 365 20.69 47.29 -26.52
CA VAL A 365 21.30 46.14 -27.22
C VAL A 365 21.64 46.47 -28.67
N VAL A 366 20.88 47.36 -29.31
CA VAL A 366 21.08 47.75 -30.72
C VAL A 366 22.08 48.90 -30.87
N ASN A 367 22.47 49.56 -29.78
CA ASN A 367 23.43 50.67 -29.83
C ASN A 367 24.85 50.18 -30.22
N PRO A 368 25.42 50.62 -31.36
CA PRO A 368 26.71 50.14 -31.84
C PRO A 368 27.88 50.43 -30.88
N VAL A 369 27.80 51.49 -30.08
CA VAL A 369 28.84 51.86 -29.11
C VAL A 369 28.84 50.91 -27.91
N GLU A 370 27.64 50.56 -27.41
CA GLU A 370 27.48 49.58 -26.32
C GLU A 370 27.82 48.17 -26.78
N ILE A 371 27.50 47.80 -28.03
CA ILE A 371 27.94 46.54 -28.63
C ILE A 371 29.46 46.48 -28.63
N PHE A 372 30.15 47.53 -29.07
CA PHE A 372 31.61 47.57 -29.08
C PHE A 372 32.23 47.46 -27.68
N TYR A 373 31.72 48.22 -26.71
CA TYR A 373 32.18 48.15 -25.31
C TYR A 373 31.93 46.78 -24.69
N SER A 374 30.73 46.23 -24.87
CA SER A 374 30.36 44.90 -24.43
C SER A 374 31.22 43.83 -25.09
N SER A 375 31.50 43.94 -26.39
CA SER A 375 32.39 43.03 -27.13
C SER A 375 33.82 43.07 -26.61
N ILE A 376 34.37 44.25 -26.32
CA ILE A 376 35.70 44.38 -25.69
C ILE A 376 35.69 43.76 -24.29
N HIS A 377 34.67 44.03 -23.48
CA HIS A 377 34.55 43.46 -22.14
C HIS A 377 34.40 41.93 -22.18
N TRP A 378 33.63 41.40 -23.13
CA TRP A 378 33.50 39.96 -23.35
C TRP A 378 34.81 39.35 -23.83
N MET A 379 35.51 39.98 -24.78
CA MET A 379 36.83 39.55 -25.21
C MET A 379 37.82 39.52 -24.05
N TRP A 380 37.87 40.59 -23.24
CA TRP A 380 38.70 40.66 -22.05
C TRP A 380 38.35 39.55 -21.05
N TYR A 381 37.06 39.38 -20.73
CA TYR A 381 36.59 38.33 -19.82
C TYR A 381 36.93 36.93 -20.33
N ILE A 382 36.76 36.67 -21.63
CA ILE A 382 37.12 35.40 -22.27
C ILE A 382 38.64 35.21 -22.20
N CYS A 383 39.44 36.22 -22.51
CA CYS A 383 40.90 36.17 -22.41
C CYS A 383 41.36 35.88 -20.97
N VAL A 384 40.85 36.60 -19.97
CA VAL A 384 41.17 36.36 -18.55
C VAL A 384 40.73 34.95 -18.12
N THR A 385 39.52 34.53 -18.53
CA THR A 385 39.03 33.20 -18.22
C THR A 385 39.91 32.12 -18.83
N PHE A 386 40.35 32.30 -20.09
CA PHE A 386 41.17 31.34 -20.83
C PHE A 386 42.64 31.32 -20.38
N ILE A 387 43.19 32.44 -19.93
CA ILE A 387 44.60 32.55 -19.53
C ILE A 387 44.79 32.22 -18.04
N LEU A 388 43.87 32.63 -17.16
CA LEU A 388 44.01 32.44 -15.71
C LEU A 388 43.08 31.36 -15.17
N LYS A 389 41.77 31.46 -15.43
CA LYS A 389 40.78 30.64 -14.74
C LYS A 389 40.80 29.17 -15.21
N THR A 390 40.87 28.93 -16.51
CA THR A 390 40.89 27.59 -17.10
C THR A 390 42.11 26.77 -16.68
N PRO A 391 43.38 27.25 -16.69
CA PRO A 391 44.50 26.42 -16.23
C PRO A 391 44.42 26.13 -14.73
N ILE A 392 43.97 27.06 -13.90
CA ILE A 392 43.79 26.82 -12.45
C ILE A 392 42.73 25.74 -12.21
N LEU A 393 41.59 25.82 -12.89
CA LEU A 393 40.55 24.80 -12.80
C LEU A 393 41.03 23.44 -13.33
N LEU A 394 41.78 23.43 -14.44
CA LEU A 394 42.34 22.22 -15.02
C LEU A 394 43.35 21.53 -14.10
N ILE A 395 44.21 22.29 -13.42
CA ILE A 395 45.12 21.76 -12.39
C ILE A 395 44.33 21.16 -11.22
N ARG A 396 43.27 21.83 -10.75
CA ARG A 396 42.40 21.30 -9.69
C ARG A 396 41.69 20.01 -10.11
N GLU A 397 41.23 19.91 -11.35
CA GLU A 397 40.65 18.67 -11.91
C GLU A 397 41.68 17.53 -11.95
N LEU A 398 42.90 17.80 -12.42
CA LEU A 398 43.96 16.80 -12.47
C LEU A 398 44.34 16.30 -11.07
N ASN A 399 44.37 17.20 -10.08
CA ASN A 399 44.60 16.84 -8.68
C ASN A 399 43.45 16.01 -8.11
N ALA A 400 42.19 16.38 -8.39
CA ALA A 400 41.01 15.63 -7.98
C ALA A 400 40.98 14.22 -8.61
N LEU A 401 41.35 14.09 -9.89
CA LEU A 401 41.46 12.80 -10.60
C LEU A 401 42.54 11.89 -10.00
N ARG A 402 43.65 12.46 -9.52
CA ARG A 402 44.76 11.73 -8.92
C ARG A 402 44.45 11.29 -7.48
N SER A 403 43.57 12.02 -6.79
CA SER A 403 43.17 11.70 -5.41
C SER A 403 42.21 10.50 -5.34
N SER A 404 42.39 9.63 -4.34
CA SER A 404 41.48 8.50 -4.07
C SER A 404 40.16 8.98 -3.44
N GLN A 405 40.21 10.06 -2.66
CA GLN A 405 39.07 10.63 -1.95
C GLN A 405 38.48 11.82 -2.72
N LYS A 406 37.59 11.52 -3.67
CA LYS A 406 36.99 12.49 -4.61
C LYS A 406 36.07 13.55 -3.97
N HIS A 407 35.74 13.42 -2.68
CA HIS A 407 34.84 14.32 -1.95
C HIS A 407 35.51 15.62 -1.45
N PHE A 408 36.85 15.73 -1.51
CA PHE A 408 37.60 16.87 -0.95
C PHE A 408 37.63 18.12 -1.84
N HIS A 409 37.15 18.04 -3.09
CA HIS A 409 37.15 19.14 -4.05
C HIS A 409 35.75 19.37 -4.65
N PRO A 410 34.82 20.03 -3.91
CA PRO A 410 33.41 20.16 -4.32
C PRO A 410 33.21 20.95 -5.62
N ASP A 411 34.10 21.89 -5.92
CA ASP A 411 34.01 22.75 -7.12
C ASP A 411 34.53 22.10 -8.41
N THR A 412 34.89 20.81 -8.35
CA THR A 412 35.43 20.08 -9.51
C THR A 412 34.35 19.25 -10.21
N LEU A 413 34.35 19.28 -11.54
CA LEU A 413 33.57 18.44 -12.43
C LEU A 413 33.80 16.96 -12.13
N THR A 414 35.03 16.56 -11.78
CA THR A 414 35.33 15.17 -11.38
C THR A 414 34.57 14.75 -10.12
N SER A 415 34.44 15.61 -9.12
CA SER A 415 33.70 15.34 -7.88
C SER A 415 32.19 15.28 -8.13
N VAL A 416 31.67 16.24 -8.91
CA VAL A 416 30.26 16.27 -9.34
C VAL A 416 29.92 14.98 -10.10
N LEU A 417 30.71 14.62 -11.11
CA LEU A 417 30.49 13.38 -11.86
C LEU A 417 30.62 12.14 -10.97
N ALA A 418 31.57 12.08 -10.03
CA ALA A 418 31.70 10.94 -9.13
C ALA A 418 30.45 10.73 -8.24
N CYS A 419 29.77 11.82 -7.86
CA CYS A 419 28.55 11.74 -7.05
C CYS A 419 27.30 11.42 -7.90
N TYR A 420 27.13 12.10 -9.04
CA TYR A 420 25.91 11.95 -9.85
C TYR A 420 25.95 10.74 -10.78
N LEU A 421 27.10 10.38 -11.36
CA LEU A 421 27.19 9.36 -12.40
C LEU A 421 26.74 7.96 -11.92
N PRO A 422 27.17 7.44 -10.76
CA PRO A 422 26.68 6.15 -10.26
C PRO A 422 25.17 6.17 -10.01
N LEU A 423 24.67 7.29 -9.46
CA LEU A 423 23.27 7.45 -9.13
C LEU A 423 22.39 7.57 -10.38
N VAL A 424 22.87 8.22 -11.43
CA VAL A 424 22.20 8.29 -12.75
C VAL A 424 22.14 6.90 -13.39
N PHE A 425 23.22 6.12 -13.37
CA PHE A 425 23.19 4.76 -13.88
C PHE A 425 22.22 3.86 -13.11
N GLN A 426 22.22 3.93 -11.78
CA GLN A 426 21.24 3.22 -10.95
C GLN A 426 19.81 3.67 -11.25
N THR A 427 19.58 4.96 -11.43
CA THR A 427 18.26 5.51 -11.77
C THR A 427 17.79 5.04 -13.15
N ILE A 428 18.68 4.97 -14.14
CA ILE A 428 18.36 4.43 -15.47
C ILE A 428 17.98 2.95 -15.34
N ALA A 429 18.72 2.17 -14.57
CA ALA A 429 18.40 0.76 -14.33
C ALA A 429 17.04 0.58 -13.60
N GLU A 430 16.76 1.40 -12.58
CA GLU A 430 15.46 1.42 -11.91
C GLU A 430 14.34 1.80 -12.90
N LEU A 431 14.54 2.83 -13.71
CA LEU A 431 13.54 3.30 -14.68
C LEU A 431 13.26 2.27 -15.78
N THR A 432 14.28 1.57 -16.28
CA THR A 432 14.08 0.48 -17.26
C THR A 432 13.36 -0.71 -16.63
N SER A 433 13.62 -1.03 -15.36
CA SER A 433 12.89 -2.07 -14.63
C SER A 433 11.39 -1.70 -14.49
N ILE A 434 11.09 -0.46 -14.10
CA ILE A 434 9.72 0.04 -13.95
C ILE A 434 9.01 0.05 -15.31
N ALA A 435 9.69 0.55 -16.36
CA ALA A 435 9.14 0.57 -17.72
C ALA A 435 8.80 -0.84 -18.21
N THR A 436 9.65 -1.82 -17.93
CA THR A 436 9.40 -3.23 -18.29
C THR A 436 8.17 -3.78 -17.56
N ILE A 437 8.01 -3.49 -16.26
CA ILE A 437 6.82 -3.89 -15.49
C ILE A 437 5.55 -3.25 -16.08
N VAL A 438 5.60 -1.95 -16.42
CA VAL A 438 4.45 -1.22 -16.98
C VAL A 438 4.04 -1.75 -18.36
N VAL A 439 5.00 -2.02 -19.25
CA VAL A 439 4.71 -2.52 -20.61
C VAL A 439 4.18 -3.96 -20.60
N THR A 440 4.66 -4.79 -19.66
CA THR A 440 4.20 -6.19 -19.53
C THR A 440 2.88 -6.31 -18.77
N ALA A 441 2.50 -5.31 -17.97
CA ALA A 441 1.32 -5.34 -17.12
C ALA A 441 0.01 -5.68 -17.83
N PRO A 442 -0.38 -5.05 -18.97
CA PRO A 442 -1.68 -5.31 -19.58
C PRO A 442 -1.81 -6.76 -20.04
N LYS A 443 -0.74 -7.32 -20.62
CA LYS A 443 -0.71 -8.73 -21.03
C LYS A 443 -0.93 -9.65 -19.83
N LEU A 444 -0.17 -9.46 -18.76
CA LEU A 444 -0.24 -10.31 -17.56
C LEU A 444 -1.62 -10.24 -16.90
N ILE A 445 -2.22 -9.06 -16.84
CA ILE A 445 -3.58 -8.87 -16.33
C ILE A 445 -4.60 -9.59 -17.22
N LEU A 446 -4.48 -9.49 -18.56
CA LEU A 446 -5.36 -10.20 -19.48
C LEU A 446 -5.18 -11.73 -19.38
N GLU A 447 -3.95 -12.22 -19.24
CA GLU A 447 -3.62 -13.64 -19.04
C GLU A 447 -4.27 -14.19 -17.77
N GLU A 448 -4.14 -13.48 -16.66
CA GLU A 448 -4.73 -13.88 -15.38
C GLU A 448 -6.26 -13.76 -15.36
N LEU A 449 -6.83 -12.76 -16.03
CA LEU A 449 -8.29 -12.57 -16.07
C LEU A 449 -8.97 -13.54 -17.03
N PHE A 450 -8.48 -13.69 -18.27
CA PHE A 450 -9.23 -14.37 -19.33
C PHE A 450 -8.68 -15.74 -19.71
N PHE A 451 -7.36 -15.94 -19.68
CA PHE A 451 -6.75 -17.10 -20.34
C PHE A 451 -6.49 -18.29 -19.42
N LYS A 452 -6.29 -18.07 -18.11
CA LYS A 452 -6.16 -19.20 -17.18
C LYS A 452 -7.56 -19.85 -17.02
N SER A 453 -7.78 -21.04 -17.57
CA SER A 453 -9.01 -21.81 -17.33
C SER A 453 -8.93 -22.44 -15.94
N SER A 454 -9.96 -22.27 -15.12
CA SER A 454 -10.11 -22.99 -13.86
C SER A 454 -11.50 -23.61 -13.86
N GLU A 455 -11.57 -24.84 -13.37
CA GLU A 455 -12.84 -25.55 -13.19
C GLU A 455 -13.78 -24.70 -12.34
N THR A 456 -15.06 -24.71 -12.69
CA THR A 456 -16.06 -23.95 -11.95
C THR A 456 -16.34 -24.62 -10.62
N ASN A 457 -16.01 -23.95 -9.53
CA ASN A 457 -16.19 -24.48 -8.18
C ASN A 457 -17.60 -24.16 -7.67
N HIS A 458 -18.15 -25.00 -6.79
CA HIS A 458 -19.44 -24.71 -6.17
C HIS A 458 -19.47 -23.34 -5.46
N LEU A 459 -18.34 -22.95 -4.84
CA LEU A 459 -18.17 -21.65 -4.20
C LEU A 459 -18.33 -20.44 -5.17
N GLN A 460 -18.24 -20.65 -6.49
CA GLN A 460 -18.46 -19.62 -7.52
C GLN A 460 -19.91 -19.55 -8.02
N THR A 461 -20.69 -20.62 -7.85
CA THR A 461 -22.05 -20.75 -8.44
C THR A 461 -23.17 -20.42 -7.45
N ILE A 462 -22.87 -20.32 -6.16
CA ILE A 462 -23.86 -20.04 -5.11
C ILE A 462 -24.38 -18.60 -5.20
N SER A 463 -25.70 -18.44 -5.10
CA SER A 463 -26.34 -17.14 -4.91
C SER A 463 -26.25 -16.70 -3.44
N LEU A 464 -25.59 -15.57 -3.18
CA LEU A 464 -25.31 -15.07 -1.84
C LEU A 464 -26.51 -14.31 -1.24
N CYS A 465 -26.85 -14.57 0.03
CA CYS A 465 -27.98 -13.91 0.70
C CYS A 465 -27.60 -12.56 1.34
N GLY A 466 -26.30 -12.34 1.61
CA GLY A 466 -25.77 -11.12 2.23
C GLY A 466 -25.51 -11.24 3.74
N ARG A 467 -26.17 -12.19 4.44
CA ARG A 467 -25.91 -12.42 5.88
C ARG A 467 -24.57 -13.12 6.05
N LYS A 468 -23.76 -12.65 7.01
CA LYS A 468 -22.40 -13.17 7.22
C LYS A 468 -22.28 -14.00 8.49
N ILE A 469 -21.68 -15.16 8.34
CA ILE A 469 -21.36 -16.09 9.43
C ILE A 469 -19.84 -16.17 9.52
N VAL A 470 -19.33 -16.27 10.75
CA VAL A 470 -17.90 -16.44 11.01
C VAL A 470 -17.59 -17.82 11.60
N ALA A 471 -16.36 -18.26 11.45
CA ALA A 471 -15.80 -19.38 12.18
C ALA A 471 -14.33 -19.07 12.45
N TRP A 472 -13.77 -19.63 13.51
CA TRP A 472 -12.32 -19.61 13.71
C TRP A 472 -11.82 -20.95 14.26
N SER A 473 -10.53 -21.21 14.06
CA SER A 473 -9.86 -22.42 14.52
C SER A 473 -9.37 -22.24 15.95
N GLU A 474 -9.04 -23.36 16.57
CA GLU A 474 -8.13 -23.39 17.71
C GLU A 474 -6.77 -22.82 17.31
N GLU A 475 -6.03 -22.37 18.32
CA GLU A 475 -4.71 -21.78 18.15
C GLU A 475 -3.65 -22.84 17.85
N VAL A 476 -2.81 -22.54 16.87
CA VAL A 476 -1.64 -23.33 16.51
C VAL A 476 -0.39 -22.57 16.94
N GLU A 477 0.46 -23.22 17.72
CA GLU A 477 1.71 -22.64 18.23
C GLU A 477 2.66 -22.28 17.08
N ILE A 478 3.17 -21.05 17.09
CA ILE A 478 4.12 -20.56 16.08
C ILE A 478 5.40 -21.39 16.08
N GLU A 479 5.84 -21.89 17.24
CA GLU A 479 7.03 -22.73 17.37
C GLU A 479 6.92 -24.03 16.57
N THR A 480 5.72 -24.62 16.49
CA THR A 480 5.49 -25.82 15.68
C THR A 480 5.65 -25.49 14.19
N ILE A 481 5.10 -24.36 13.75
CA ILE A 481 5.19 -23.89 12.37
C ILE A 481 6.65 -23.55 12.01
N SER A 482 7.37 -22.87 12.90
CA SER A 482 8.78 -22.53 12.75
C SER A 482 9.67 -23.78 12.64
N LYS A 483 9.39 -24.82 13.43
CA LYS A 483 10.07 -26.13 13.30
C LYS A 483 9.79 -26.77 11.94
N ILE A 484 8.54 -26.79 11.47
CA ILE A 484 8.20 -27.30 10.12
C ILE A 484 8.93 -26.48 9.05
N SER A 485 8.98 -25.16 9.19
CA SER A 485 9.70 -24.24 8.29
C SER A 485 11.19 -24.58 8.23
N SER A 486 11.83 -24.82 9.38
CA SER A 486 13.25 -25.16 9.45
C SER A 486 13.60 -26.49 8.76
N VAL A 487 12.68 -27.47 8.78
CA VAL A 487 12.91 -28.79 8.16
C VAL A 487 12.56 -28.79 6.68
N THR A 488 11.48 -28.11 6.29
CA THR A 488 10.99 -28.10 4.90
C THR A 488 11.62 -27.02 4.03
N GLY A 489 12.21 -25.97 4.62
CA GLY A 489 12.63 -24.76 3.93
C GLY A 489 11.47 -23.89 3.42
N ALA A 490 10.21 -24.23 3.76
CA ALA A 490 9.04 -23.43 3.41
C ALA A 490 8.85 -22.27 4.37
N SER A 491 8.31 -21.15 3.88
CA SER A 491 7.92 -20.03 4.74
C SER A 491 6.71 -20.37 5.61
N GLU A 492 6.56 -19.69 6.75
CA GLU A 492 5.40 -19.86 7.64
C GLU A 492 4.07 -19.67 6.90
N ALA A 493 4.00 -18.68 6.00
CA ALA A 493 2.82 -18.42 5.21
C ALA A 493 2.49 -19.57 4.22
N GLU A 494 3.50 -20.19 3.60
CA GLU A 494 3.29 -21.34 2.70
C GLU A 494 2.76 -22.55 3.46
N ILE A 495 3.27 -22.81 4.66
CA ILE A 495 2.78 -23.87 5.56
C ILE A 495 1.32 -23.61 5.94
N LEU A 496 0.98 -22.38 6.31
CA LEU A 496 -0.39 -21.98 6.65
C LEU A 496 -1.33 -22.08 5.43
N LEU A 497 -0.86 -21.74 4.23
CA LEU A 497 -1.59 -21.91 2.97
C LEU A 497 -1.84 -23.39 2.68
N ALA A 498 -0.87 -24.28 2.93
CA ALA A 498 -1.02 -25.73 2.77
C ALA A 498 -2.07 -26.30 3.72
N ALA A 499 -2.02 -25.92 5.00
CA ALA A 499 -3.04 -26.31 5.97
C ALA A 499 -4.43 -25.76 5.60
N THR A 500 -4.50 -24.55 5.04
CA THR A 500 -5.75 -23.97 4.55
C THR A 500 -6.30 -24.77 3.35
N ALA A 501 -5.46 -25.14 2.39
CA ALA A 501 -5.85 -25.94 1.23
C ALA A 501 -6.40 -27.32 1.65
N ALA A 502 -5.72 -28.00 2.57
CA ALA A 502 -6.17 -29.26 3.17
C ALA A 502 -7.51 -29.11 3.91
N SER A 503 -7.71 -27.99 4.62
CA SER A 503 -8.98 -27.69 5.30
C SER A 503 -10.15 -27.56 4.33
N PHE A 504 -9.94 -26.92 3.18
CA PHE A 504 -10.95 -26.83 2.13
C PHE A 504 -11.20 -28.17 1.46
N LYS A 505 -10.16 -28.99 1.26
CA LYS A 505 -10.30 -30.35 0.75
C LYS A 505 -11.24 -31.18 1.63
N GLU A 506 -11.03 -31.14 2.94
CA GLU A 506 -11.88 -31.85 3.90
C GLU A 506 -13.31 -31.30 3.92
N TYR A 507 -13.47 -29.98 3.79
CA TYR A 507 -14.78 -29.35 3.64
C TYR A 507 -15.55 -29.89 2.42
N PHE A 508 -14.92 -29.97 1.24
CA PHE A 508 -15.60 -30.49 0.04
C PHE A 508 -15.96 -31.97 0.21
N LYS A 509 -15.06 -32.76 0.78
CA LYS A 509 -15.25 -34.18 1.07
C LYS A 509 -16.43 -34.42 2.02
N GLN A 510 -16.46 -33.72 3.16
CA GLN A 510 -17.53 -33.87 4.16
C GLN A 510 -18.87 -33.30 3.69
N SER A 511 -18.85 -32.27 2.84
CA SER A 511 -20.07 -31.68 2.27
C SER A 511 -20.64 -32.51 1.11
N GLY A 512 -20.01 -33.61 0.70
CA GLY A 512 -20.43 -34.43 -0.44
C GLY A 512 -20.32 -33.71 -1.78
N LEU A 513 -19.50 -32.66 -1.86
CA LEU A 513 -19.31 -31.83 -3.05
C LEU A 513 -18.13 -32.36 -3.88
N GLN A 514 -18.17 -32.13 -5.19
CA GLN A 514 -17.01 -32.43 -6.03
C GLN A 514 -15.85 -31.52 -5.62
N THR A 515 -14.76 -32.14 -5.16
CA THR A 515 -13.52 -31.45 -4.83
C THR A 515 -12.88 -30.96 -6.13
N PRO A 516 -12.68 -29.65 -6.31
CA PRO A 516 -12.00 -29.13 -7.49
C PRO A 516 -10.52 -29.51 -7.47
N ALA A 517 -9.82 -29.37 -8.60
CA ALA A 517 -8.36 -29.56 -8.61
C ALA A 517 -7.63 -28.43 -7.86
N GLU A 518 -8.06 -27.19 -8.09
CA GLU A 518 -7.45 -25.98 -7.54
C GLU A 518 -8.53 -24.95 -7.15
N ILE A 519 -8.37 -24.30 -5.99
CA ILE A 519 -9.21 -23.19 -5.55
C ILE A 519 -8.47 -21.89 -5.83
N LEU A 520 -9.04 -21.03 -6.68
CA LEU A 520 -8.47 -19.72 -6.95
C LEU A 520 -8.79 -18.72 -5.81
N VAL A 521 -7.75 -18.08 -5.31
CA VAL A 521 -7.77 -17.17 -4.16
C VAL A 521 -7.09 -15.85 -4.45
N THR A 522 -7.66 -14.75 -3.97
CA THR A 522 -6.96 -13.46 -3.87
C THR A 522 -6.30 -13.33 -2.50
N ALA A 523 -4.97 -13.38 -2.44
CA ALA A 523 -4.19 -13.29 -1.22
C ALA A 523 -3.69 -11.86 -0.98
N LYS A 524 -3.85 -11.36 0.25
CA LYS A 524 -3.36 -10.06 0.69
C LYS A 524 -2.63 -10.19 2.02
N PHE A 525 -1.54 -9.47 2.18
CA PHE A 525 -0.90 -9.27 3.48
C PHE A 525 -1.40 -8.01 4.17
N VAL A 526 -1.58 -8.08 5.49
CA VAL A 526 -1.90 -6.95 6.37
C VAL A 526 -1.00 -7.05 7.60
N SER A 527 -0.25 -6.01 7.94
CA SER A 527 0.52 -6.04 9.19
C SER A 527 -0.42 -5.96 10.40
N GLN A 528 -0.08 -6.64 11.50
CA GLN A 528 -0.84 -6.51 12.76
C GLN A 528 -0.92 -5.04 13.19
N ARG A 529 0.15 -4.27 12.96
CA ARG A 529 0.16 -2.81 13.16
C ARG A 529 -0.97 -2.11 12.41
N ALA A 530 -1.30 -2.47 11.18
CA ALA A 530 -2.39 -1.81 10.45
C ALA A 530 -3.80 -2.06 11.05
N LEU A 531 -3.96 -3.09 11.90
CA LEU A 531 -5.21 -3.37 12.62
C LEU A 531 -5.31 -2.60 13.94
N PHE A 532 -4.17 -2.40 14.60
CA PHE A 532 -4.09 -1.89 15.97
C PHE A 532 -3.57 -0.45 16.08
N LEU A 533 -2.68 -0.05 15.17
CA LEU A 533 -2.05 1.26 15.13
C LEU A 533 -2.34 1.89 13.77
N ARG A 534 -2.36 3.23 13.74
CA ARG A 534 -2.57 3.96 12.49
C ARG A 534 -1.33 3.84 11.59
N ASN A 535 -1.19 2.71 10.89
CA ASN A 535 -0.16 2.50 9.86
C ASN A 535 -0.83 2.20 8.52
N GLN A 536 -0.59 3.07 7.52
CA GLN A 536 -1.08 2.86 6.16
C GLN A 536 -0.09 2.04 5.36
N GLU A 537 0.06 0.76 5.67
CA GLU A 537 0.80 -0.16 4.81
C GLU A 537 -0.10 -0.66 3.69
N THR A 538 -0.02 -0.01 2.53
CA THR A 538 -0.80 -0.39 1.35
C THR A 538 -0.06 -1.45 0.55
N ARG A 539 -0.31 -2.72 0.90
CA ARG A 539 0.19 -3.87 0.15
C ARG A 539 -0.79 -4.31 -0.94
N GLY A 540 -0.24 -4.81 -2.05
CA GLY A 540 -1.00 -5.30 -3.20
C GLY A 540 -1.71 -6.63 -2.95
N VAL A 541 -2.38 -7.13 -3.98
CA VAL A 541 -3.10 -8.41 -3.99
C VAL A 541 -2.40 -9.37 -4.95
N LEU A 542 -2.26 -10.62 -4.52
CA LEU A 542 -1.78 -11.74 -5.33
C LEU A 542 -2.93 -12.68 -5.68
N CYS A 543 -2.88 -13.26 -6.87
CA CYS A 543 -3.80 -14.29 -7.32
C CYS A 543 -3.11 -15.65 -7.23
N LEU A 544 -3.50 -16.45 -6.24
CA LEU A 544 -2.93 -17.76 -5.97
C LEU A 544 -3.95 -18.86 -6.27
N GLY A 545 -3.46 -20.06 -6.54
CA GLY A 545 -4.28 -21.26 -6.53
C GLY A 545 -3.87 -22.16 -5.38
N LEU A 546 -4.86 -22.59 -4.59
CA LEU A 546 -4.69 -23.55 -3.52
C LEU A 546 -5.01 -24.95 -4.09
N PRO A 547 -4.03 -25.85 -4.18
CA PRO A 547 -4.26 -27.20 -4.69
C PRO A 547 -5.08 -28.01 -3.69
N THR A 548 -6.19 -28.59 -4.15
CA THR A 548 -6.99 -29.55 -3.39
C THR A 548 -6.82 -30.98 -3.88
N LYS A 549 -6.26 -31.14 -5.09
CA LYS A 549 -5.75 -32.41 -5.62
C LYS A 549 -4.29 -32.22 -6.02
N THR A 550 -3.50 -33.24 -5.80
CA THR A 550 -2.07 -33.29 -6.11
C THR A 550 -1.85 -34.27 -7.27
N PRO A 551 -0.83 -34.05 -8.12
CA PRO A 551 -0.63 -34.82 -9.34
C PRO A 551 -0.23 -36.29 -9.11
N LEU A 552 0.42 -36.63 -7.99
CA LEU A 552 0.92 -37.99 -7.74
C LEU A 552 0.14 -38.74 -6.66
N LEU A 553 -0.09 -38.13 -5.50
CA LEU A 553 -0.79 -38.76 -4.36
C LEU A 553 -1.81 -37.81 -3.76
N ASP A 554 -3.10 -38.13 -3.89
CA ASP A 554 -4.18 -37.25 -3.44
C ASP A 554 -4.03 -36.78 -1.98
N ASP A 555 -3.45 -37.58 -1.07
CA ASP A 555 -3.44 -37.31 0.38
C ASP A 555 -2.07 -36.99 1.01
N ASN A 556 -1.02 -36.67 0.22
CA ASN A 556 0.28 -36.33 0.79
C ASN A 556 0.38 -34.82 1.17
N PRO A 557 0.49 -34.46 2.46
CA PRO A 557 0.58 -33.05 2.88
C PRO A 557 1.89 -32.39 2.44
N LEU A 558 2.97 -33.16 2.28
CA LEU A 558 4.26 -32.63 1.83
C LEU A 558 4.25 -32.24 0.35
N GLU A 559 3.60 -33.06 -0.49
CA GLU A 559 3.42 -32.75 -1.91
C GLU A 559 2.54 -31.50 -2.10
N THR A 560 1.47 -31.39 -1.30
CA THR A 560 0.61 -30.20 -1.26
C THR A 560 1.42 -28.93 -0.93
N LEU A 561 2.34 -29.00 0.04
CA LEU A 561 3.22 -27.90 0.39
C LEU A 561 4.15 -27.52 -0.77
N GLN A 562 4.76 -28.50 -1.45
CA GLN A 562 5.65 -28.25 -2.59
C GLN A 562 4.92 -27.57 -3.75
N VAL A 563 3.71 -28.02 -4.10
CA VAL A 563 2.89 -27.39 -5.14
C VAL A 563 2.54 -25.95 -4.75
N ILE A 564 2.29 -25.68 -3.47
CA ILE A 564 2.02 -24.32 -2.99
C ILE A 564 3.26 -23.44 -3.09
N GLN A 565 4.45 -23.93 -2.71
CA GLN A 565 5.70 -23.18 -2.88
C GLN A 565 5.94 -22.82 -4.35
N GLU A 566 5.70 -23.76 -5.28
CA GLU A 566 5.80 -23.49 -6.70
C GLU A 566 4.77 -22.45 -7.16
N ASN A 567 3.51 -22.57 -6.73
CA ASN A 567 2.45 -21.62 -7.05
C ASN A 567 2.75 -20.22 -6.53
N VAL A 568 3.27 -20.09 -5.30
CA VAL A 568 3.67 -18.81 -4.70
C VAL A 568 4.85 -18.21 -5.45
N HIS A 569 5.89 -19.01 -5.75
CA HIS A 569 7.05 -18.55 -6.52
C HIS A 569 6.66 -18.08 -7.94
N LYS A 570 5.78 -18.83 -8.61
CA LYS A 570 5.23 -18.49 -9.93
C LYS A 570 4.38 -17.21 -9.88
N ALA A 571 3.58 -17.02 -8.83
CA ALA A 571 2.81 -15.80 -8.65
C ALA A 571 3.72 -14.59 -8.38
N ARG A 572 4.74 -14.72 -7.51
CA ARG A 572 5.73 -13.65 -7.23
C ARG A 572 6.48 -13.21 -8.48
N SER A 573 6.87 -14.16 -9.34
CA SER A 573 7.59 -13.85 -10.58
C SER A 573 6.69 -13.22 -11.66
N LYS A 574 5.46 -13.72 -11.83
CA LYS A 574 4.55 -13.27 -12.90
C LYS A 574 3.68 -12.07 -12.54
N GLN A 575 3.29 -11.88 -11.28
CA GLN A 575 2.23 -10.93 -10.89
C GLN A 575 2.75 -9.63 -10.27
N LYS A 576 4.04 -9.30 -10.45
CA LYS A 576 4.65 -8.04 -9.94
C LYS A 576 3.87 -6.79 -10.36
N ALA A 577 3.44 -6.75 -11.63
CA ALA A 577 2.67 -5.63 -12.16
C ALA A 577 1.28 -5.52 -11.53
N THR A 578 0.52 -6.62 -11.48
CA THR A 578 -0.82 -6.68 -10.85
C THR A 578 -0.75 -6.30 -9.37
N TYR A 579 0.28 -6.76 -8.68
CA TYR A 579 0.55 -6.41 -7.29
C TYR A 579 0.82 -4.91 -7.12
N ALA A 580 1.71 -4.32 -7.93
CA ALA A 580 2.02 -2.89 -7.86
C ALA A 580 0.79 -2.01 -8.20
N ILE A 581 0.00 -2.39 -9.21
CA ILE A 581 -1.22 -1.67 -9.59
C ILE A 581 -2.27 -1.73 -8.48
N SER A 582 -2.47 -2.90 -7.87
CA SER A 582 -3.42 -3.06 -6.76
C SER A 582 -2.95 -2.34 -5.49
N ALA A 583 -1.65 -2.31 -5.21
CA ALA A 583 -1.06 -1.53 -4.12
C ALA A 583 -1.27 -0.02 -4.34
N ALA A 584 -0.95 0.47 -5.54
CA ALA A 584 -1.12 1.87 -5.90
C ALA A 584 -2.59 2.31 -5.90
N GLU A 585 -3.50 1.43 -6.33
CA GLU A 585 -4.94 1.68 -6.24
C GLU A 585 -5.41 1.78 -4.78
N SER A 586 -4.84 1.00 -3.87
CA SER A 586 -5.17 1.06 -2.44
C SER A 586 -4.67 2.35 -1.78
N SER A 587 -3.54 2.91 -2.22
CA SER A 587 -2.93 4.12 -1.63
C SER A 587 -3.44 5.41 -2.25
N THR A 588 -3.39 5.51 -3.57
CA THR A 588 -3.58 6.76 -4.33
C THR A 588 -4.79 6.73 -5.24
N GLY A 589 -5.44 5.56 -5.40
CA GLY A 589 -6.63 5.43 -6.25
C GLY A 589 -6.36 5.70 -7.73
N LEU A 590 -5.14 5.42 -8.22
CA LEU A 590 -4.72 5.73 -9.59
C LEU A 590 -5.67 5.11 -10.63
N VAL A 591 -5.98 3.82 -10.50
CA VAL A 591 -6.81 3.10 -11.48
C VAL A 591 -8.22 3.66 -11.46
N SER A 592 -8.78 3.91 -10.28
CA SER A 592 -10.09 4.56 -10.12
C SER A 592 -10.16 5.97 -10.70
N CYS A 593 -9.01 6.65 -10.87
CA CYS A 593 -8.94 7.96 -11.50
C CYS A 593 -8.94 7.86 -13.03
N TYR A 594 -8.19 6.92 -13.61
CA TYR A 594 -8.00 6.82 -15.06
C TYR A 594 -9.03 5.95 -15.78
N VAL A 595 -9.56 4.93 -15.10
CA VAL A 595 -10.53 3.98 -15.68
C VAL A 595 -11.95 4.37 -15.28
N PRO A 596 -12.93 4.42 -16.21
CA PRO A 596 -14.30 4.72 -15.86
C PRO A 596 -14.86 3.75 -14.83
N SER A 597 -15.62 4.28 -13.87
CA SER A 597 -16.14 3.52 -12.73
C SER A 597 -16.99 2.31 -13.14
N ILE A 598 -17.68 2.37 -14.29
CA ILE A 598 -18.47 1.26 -14.82
C ILE A 598 -17.56 0.13 -15.31
N LEU A 599 -16.56 0.44 -16.15
CA LEU A 599 -15.61 -0.57 -16.65
C LEU A 599 -14.80 -1.17 -15.50
N LEU A 600 -14.33 -0.33 -14.57
CA LEU A 600 -13.63 -0.79 -13.38
C LEU A 600 -14.52 -1.71 -12.53
N LYS A 601 -15.79 -1.35 -12.32
CA LYS A 601 -16.74 -2.20 -11.61
C LYS A 601 -16.94 -3.55 -12.30
N LEU A 602 -17.12 -3.58 -13.62
CA LEU A 602 -17.30 -4.82 -14.37
C LEU A 602 -16.06 -5.71 -14.28
N ALA A 603 -14.86 -5.15 -14.45
CA ALA A 603 -13.60 -5.87 -14.33
C ALA A 603 -13.41 -6.46 -12.91
N LEU A 604 -13.68 -5.66 -11.87
CA LEU A 604 -13.58 -6.12 -10.48
C LEU A 604 -14.64 -7.18 -10.15
N LEU A 605 -15.87 -7.05 -10.66
CA LEU A 605 -16.91 -8.07 -10.47
C LEU A 605 -16.55 -9.39 -11.17
N TYR A 606 -15.98 -9.32 -12.37
CA TYR A 606 -15.47 -10.50 -13.06
C TYR A 606 -14.32 -11.16 -12.28
N LEU A 607 -13.36 -10.37 -11.79
CA LEU A 607 -12.27 -10.85 -10.94
C LEU A 607 -12.80 -11.53 -9.66
N THR A 608 -13.69 -10.87 -8.93
CA THR A 608 -14.27 -11.45 -7.68
C THR A 608 -15.15 -12.67 -7.91
N ARG A 609 -15.73 -12.83 -9.10
CA ARG A 609 -16.48 -14.05 -9.48
C ARG A 609 -15.54 -15.23 -9.75
N ARG A 610 -14.41 -14.95 -10.40
CA ARG A 610 -13.38 -15.94 -10.72
C ARG A 610 -12.62 -16.40 -9.46
N TYR A 611 -12.20 -15.44 -8.63
CA TYR A 611 -11.54 -15.70 -7.35
C TYR A 611 -12.58 -15.66 -6.22
N SER A 612 -13.30 -16.78 -6.05
CA SER A 612 -14.39 -16.89 -5.07
C SER A 612 -13.94 -16.73 -3.61
N LEU A 613 -12.66 -16.97 -3.32
CA LEU A 613 -12.07 -16.88 -2.00
C LEU A 613 -11.10 -15.68 -1.89
N SER A 614 -11.18 -14.95 -0.78
CA SER A 614 -10.21 -13.90 -0.44
C SER A 614 -9.45 -14.26 0.83
N LEU A 615 -8.13 -14.43 0.73
CA LEU A 615 -7.25 -14.77 1.84
C LEU A 615 -6.51 -13.53 2.33
N THR A 616 -6.53 -13.31 3.64
CA THR A 616 -5.76 -12.26 4.30
C THR A 616 -4.77 -12.90 5.27
N HIS A 617 -3.48 -12.69 5.05
CA HIS A 617 -2.44 -13.06 6.00
C HIS A 617 -2.16 -11.85 6.89
N VAL A 618 -2.43 -12.00 8.19
CA VAL A 618 -2.16 -10.99 9.21
C VAL A 618 -1.00 -11.50 10.07
N ASP A 619 0.10 -10.78 9.99
CA ASP A 619 1.35 -11.15 10.63
C ASP A 619 2.11 -9.89 11.09
N GLY A 620 3.17 -10.10 11.85
CA GLY A 620 3.87 -9.09 12.63
C GLY A 620 3.58 -9.27 14.11
N ASP A 621 4.51 -8.81 14.94
CA ASP A 621 4.34 -8.82 16.37
C ASP A 621 3.85 -7.43 16.83
N LEU A 622 2.93 -7.40 17.78
CA LEU A 622 2.52 -6.16 18.45
C LEU A 622 1.94 -6.55 19.80
N PRO A 623 2.69 -6.38 20.90
CA PRO A 623 2.18 -6.64 22.23
C PRO A 623 1.12 -5.59 22.59
N VAL A 624 -0.09 -6.06 22.87
CA VAL A 624 -1.22 -5.23 23.32
C VAL A 624 -1.57 -5.64 24.75
N GLU A 625 -1.51 -4.69 25.67
CA GLU A 625 -1.76 -4.98 27.09
C GLU A 625 -3.21 -5.39 27.31
N GLY A 626 -3.41 -6.47 28.06
CA GLY A 626 -4.74 -6.95 28.44
C GLY A 626 -5.52 -7.67 27.34
N VAL A 627 -4.90 -7.93 26.18
CA VAL A 627 -5.46 -8.75 25.10
C VAL A 627 -4.78 -10.10 25.09
N ASP A 628 -5.54 -11.15 25.39
CA ASP A 628 -5.06 -12.53 25.40
C ASP A 628 -5.18 -13.16 24.01
N ALA A 629 -6.22 -12.81 23.26
CA ALA A 629 -6.42 -13.31 21.92
C ALA A 629 -7.17 -12.31 21.02
N ALA A 630 -6.86 -12.35 19.73
CA ALA A 630 -7.45 -11.47 18.73
C ALA A 630 -7.82 -12.24 17.46
N MET A 631 -8.96 -11.90 16.86
CA MET A 631 -9.40 -12.46 15.59
C MET A 631 -9.98 -11.39 14.67
N TYR A 632 -9.36 -11.21 13.51
CA TYR A 632 -9.76 -10.24 12.51
C TYR A 632 -10.43 -10.93 11.32
N TRP A 633 -11.62 -10.47 10.95
CA TRP A 633 -12.30 -10.90 9.73
C TRP A 633 -12.46 -9.74 8.75
N ARG A 634 -11.93 -9.96 7.54
CA ARG A 634 -12.16 -9.11 6.38
C ARG A 634 -13.41 -9.61 5.65
N PRO A 635 -14.44 -8.78 5.42
CA PRO A 635 -15.65 -9.24 4.75
C PRO A 635 -15.36 -9.56 3.27
N PRO A 636 -15.98 -10.63 2.72
CA PRO A 636 -15.88 -10.94 1.30
C PRO A 636 -16.59 -9.86 0.46
N GLN A 637 -16.10 -9.61 -0.75
CA GLN A 637 -16.55 -8.47 -1.57
C GLN A 637 -16.94 -8.87 -2.98
N GLY A 638 -17.80 -8.06 -3.62
CA GLY A 638 -18.30 -8.38 -4.95
C GLY A 638 -18.99 -9.75 -4.94
N TYR A 639 -18.50 -10.65 -5.79
CA TYR A 639 -18.98 -12.03 -5.87
C TYR A 639 -18.12 -13.05 -5.08
N CYS A 640 -17.14 -12.61 -4.29
CA CYS A 640 -16.45 -13.52 -3.39
C CYS A 640 -17.46 -14.07 -2.38
N SER A 641 -17.50 -15.39 -2.24
CA SER A 641 -18.45 -16.09 -1.38
C SER A 641 -17.93 -16.18 0.06
N MET A 642 -16.60 -16.30 0.21
CA MET A 642 -15.93 -16.47 1.49
C MET A 642 -14.63 -15.67 1.56
N SER A 643 -14.25 -15.26 2.76
CA SER A 643 -12.92 -14.71 3.06
C SER A 643 -12.29 -15.47 4.22
N VAL A 644 -11.01 -15.76 4.08
CA VAL A 644 -10.19 -16.49 5.03
C VAL A 644 -9.13 -15.56 5.58
N THR A 645 -8.88 -15.62 6.87
CA THR A 645 -7.92 -14.78 7.56
C THR A 645 -7.00 -15.64 8.42
N LEU A 646 -5.71 -15.68 8.07
CA LEU A 646 -4.67 -16.30 8.88
C LEU A 646 -4.15 -15.21 9.81
N HIS A 647 -4.49 -15.27 11.09
CA HIS A 647 -4.16 -14.22 12.05
C HIS A 647 -3.17 -14.74 13.08
N ARG A 648 -1.93 -14.22 13.02
CA ARG A 648 -0.97 -14.36 14.11
C ARG A 648 -1.26 -13.32 15.17
N HIS A 649 -1.28 -13.75 16.42
CA HIS A 649 -1.32 -12.86 17.58
C HIS A 649 -0.63 -13.55 18.76
N GLY A 650 0.36 -12.88 19.36
CA GLY A 650 1.19 -13.49 20.40
C GLY A 650 1.96 -14.70 19.90
N GLY A 651 1.91 -15.81 20.65
CA GLY A 651 2.64 -17.05 20.36
C GLY A 651 1.95 -18.02 19.40
N GLY A 652 0.80 -17.66 18.82
CA GLY A 652 0.04 -18.57 17.98
C GLY A 652 -0.69 -17.94 16.81
N VAL A 653 -1.17 -18.82 15.93
CA VAL A 653 -1.86 -18.49 14.69
C VAL A 653 -3.24 -19.14 14.67
N ARG A 654 -4.25 -18.39 14.24
CA ARG A 654 -5.62 -18.88 14.07
C ARG A 654 -6.09 -18.68 12.64
N LEU A 655 -6.83 -19.67 12.13
CA LEU A 655 -7.55 -19.57 10.87
C LEU A 655 -8.95 -19.03 11.13
N GLY A 656 -9.32 -17.96 10.46
CA GLY A 656 -10.66 -17.39 10.47
C GLY A 656 -11.32 -17.51 9.13
N VAL A 657 -12.62 -17.74 9.17
CA VAL A 657 -13.46 -17.81 7.99
C VAL A 657 -14.63 -16.86 8.21
N ILE A 658 -14.91 -16.01 7.24
CA ILE A 658 -16.15 -15.24 7.16
C ILE A 658 -16.79 -15.49 5.80
N GLY A 659 -18.01 -16.00 5.80
CA GLY A 659 -18.71 -16.40 4.59
C GLY A 659 -20.17 -16.00 4.61
N ASP A 660 -20.83 -16.19 3.47
CA ASP A 660 -22.28 -16.01 3.38
C ASP A 660 -23.03 -17.15 4.09
N ALA A 661 -24.14 -16.83 4.75
CA ALA A 661 -24.92 -17.81 5.50
C ALA A 661 -25.44 -18.97 4.64
N MET A 662 -25.63 -18.75 3.33
CA MET A 662 -26.06 -19.80 2.39
C MET A 662 -25.00 -20.88 2.15
N ILE A 663 -23.74 -20.62 2.49
CA ILE A 663 -22.65 -21.60 2.45
C ILE A 663 -22.69 -22.47 3.74
N GLY A 664 -23.57 -22.15 4.70
CA GLY A 664 -23.72 -22.85 5.98
C GLY A 664 -24.22 -24.30 5.88
N PRO A 665 -24.12 -25.12 6.96
CA PRO A 665 -23.47 -24.89 8.26
C PRO A 665 -22.01 -25.40 8.32
N HIS A 666 -21.32 -25.49 7.18
CA HIS A 666 -20.04 -26.20 7.05
C HIS A 666 -18.78 -25.32 7.27
N HIS A 667 -18.92 -24.01 7.52
CA HIS A 667 -17.77 -23.10 7.75
C HIS A 667 -16.86 -23.57 8.90
N PHE A 668 -17.45 -24.12 9.96
CA PHE A 668 -16.73 -24.65 11.11
C PHE A 668 -15.91 -25.89 10.76
N LEU A 669 -16.28 -26.65 9.72
CA LEU A 669 -15.50 -27.82 9.28
C LEU A 669 -14.12 -27.39 8.76
N ILE A 670 -14.06 -26.27 8.03
CA ILE A 670 -12.82 -25.69 7.53
C ILE A 670 -11.91 -25.34 8.71
N THR A 671 -12.44 -24.64 9.72
CA THR A 671 -11.63 -24.19 10.85
C THR A 671 -11.24 -25.32 11.79
N LYS A 672 -12.08 -26.35 11.93
CA LYS A 672 -11.77 -27.56 12.70
C LYS A 672 -10.69 -28.41 12.03
N ALA A 673 -10.71 -28.52 10.70
CA ALA A 673 -9.72 -29.29 9.95
C ALA A 673 -8.32 -28.66 10.01
N PHE A 674 -8.23 -27.33 10.11
CA PHE A 674 -6.97 -26.59 10.04
C PHE A 674 -5.90 -27.06 11.02
N ARG A 675 -6.21 -27.13 12.32
CA ARG A 675 -5.24 -27.57 13.34
C ARG A 675 -4.75 -28.99 13.06
N ARG A 676 -5.67 -29.87 12.68
CA ARG A 676 -5.37 -31.25 12.33
C ARG A 676 -4.44 -31.34 11.12
N SER A 677 -4.68 -30.54 10.08
CA SER A 677 -3.82 -30.50 8.89
C SER A 677 -2.39 -30.04 9.19
N VAL A 678 -2.21 -29.06 10.09
CA VAL A 678 -0.86 -28.65 10.54
C VAL A 678 -0.18 -29.78 11.32
N GLN A 679 -0.92 -30.47 12.19
CA GLN A 679 -0.38 -31.60 12.96
C GLN A 679 -0.02 -32.79 12.07
N GLU A 680 -0.83 -33.09 11.05
CA GLU A 680 -0.55 -34.13 10.05
C GLU A 680 0.74 -33.80 9.30
N LEU A 681 0.91 -32.56 8.83
CA LEU A 681 2.14 -32.11 8.18
C LEU A 681 3.35 -32.19 9.14
N ALA A 682 3.19 -31.79 10.40
CA ALA A 682 4.25 -31.89 11.41
C ALA A 682 4.72 -33.34 11.60
N VAL A 683 3.77 -34.28 11.68
CA VAL A 683 4.05 -35.72 11.82
C VAL A 683 4.75 -36.26 10.56
N THR A 684 4.28 -35.91 9.36
CA THR A 684 4.91 -36.34 8.10
C THR A 684 6.36 -35.87 7.98
N VAL A 685 6.68 -34.69 8.50
CA VAL A 685 8.02 -34.09 8.46
C VAL A 685 8.91 -34.53 9.64
N GLY A 686 8.35 -35.27 10.61
CA GLY A 686 9.10 -35.76 11.77
C GLY A 686 9.31 -34.73 12.88
N VAL A 687 8.50 -33.67 12.92
CA VAL A 687 8.51 -32.69 14.02
C VAL A 687 7.79 -33.29 15.22
N PRO A 688 8.43 -33.39 16.40
CA PRO A 688 7.80 -33.98 17.58
C PRO A 688 6.58 -33.15 17.98
N ARG A 689 5.47 -33.84 18.29
CA ARG A 689 4.27 -33.20 18.81
C ARG A 689 4.65 -32.43 20.07
N THR A 690 4.40 -31.12 20.11
CA THR A 690 4.32 -30.45 21.40
C THR A 690 3.24 -31.18 22.19
N PRO A 691 3.53 -31.68 23.40
CA PRO A 691 2.49 -32.25 24.23
C PRO A 691 1.43 -31.16 24.37
N SER A 692 0.19 -31.48 23.99
CA SER A 692 -0.95 -30.63 24.32
C SER A 692 -0.78 -30.27 25.79
N ARG A 693 -0.81 -29.00 26.14
CA ARG A 693 -0.88 -28.57 27.53
C ARG A 693 -2.21 -29.08 28.11
N SER A 694 -2.28 -30.38 28.40
CA SER A 694 -3.28 -30.93 29.28
C SER A 694 -3.03 -30.25 30.61
N ARG A 695 -4.07 -29.55 31.07
CA ARG A 695 -4.19 -29.00 32.41
C ARG A 695 -3.43 -29.88 33.40
N SER A 696 -2.54 -29.24 34.16
CA SER A 696 -1.99 -29.82 35.38
C SER A 696 -3.13 -30.45 36.19
N PRO A 697 -2.98 -31.68 36.69
CA PRO A 697 -3.92 -32.20 37.67
C PRO A 697 -3.91 -31.24 38.86
N SER A 698 -5.10 -30.88 39.32
CA SER A 698 -5.35 -30.15 40.56
C SER A 698 -4.40 -30.61 41.67
N PRO A 699 -3.82 -29.70 42.48
CA PRO A 699 -3.00 -30.12 43.60
C PRO A 699 -3.85 -31.01 44.52
N ALA A 700 -3.31 -32.19 44.81
CA ALA A 700 -3.93 -33.17 45.68
C ALA A 700 -4.25 -32.53 47.03
N SER A 701 -5.50 -32.68 47.46
CA SER A 701 -5.92 -32.43 48.83
C SER A 701 -5.03 -33.23 49.79
N PRO A 702 -4.38 -32.62 50.80
CA PRO A 702 -3.69 -33.40 51.81
C PRO A 702 -4.71 -33.91 52.82
N LEU A 703 -5.09 -35.18 52.70
CA LEU A 703 -5.77 -35.91 53.77
C LEU A 703 -4.72 -36.65 54.61
N GLY A 704 -4.62 -36.25 55.88
CA GLY A 704 -4.28 -37.15 56.98
C GLY A 704 -2.80 -37.38 57.29
N SER A 705 -2.23 -36.51 58.14
CA SER A 705 -1.30 -36.96 59.18
C SER A 705 -1.85 -36.59 60.54
N ALA A 706 -2.33 -37.60 61.25
CA ALA A 706 -2.74 -37.51 62.63
C ALA A 706 -1.49 -37.27 63.51
N SER A 707 -1.57 -36.29 64.41
CA SER A 707 -0.87 -36.34 65.70
C SER A 707 -1.71 -35.63 66.76
N PRO A 708 -1.77 -36.14 68.00
CA PRO A 708 -2.73 -35.72 68.99
C PRO A 708 -2.17 -34.55 69.79
N THR A 709 -2.99 -33.54 70.07
CA THR A 709 -2.74 -32.68 71.24
C THR A 709 -4.07 -32.13 71.77
N THR A 710 -4.23 -32.42 73.05
CA THR A 710 -5.26 -32.08 74.01
C THR A 710 -5.45 -30.57 74.24
N SER A 711 -6.67 -30.22 74.66
CA SER A 711 -7.04 -29.19 75.65
C SER A 711 -7.54 -27.81 75.13
N PRO A 712 -8.28 -27.01 75.95
CA PRO A 712 -9.74 -26.90 75.85
C PRO A 712 -10.29 -25.45 75.89
N GLY A 713 -11.59 -25.28 75.59
CA GLY A 713 -12.39 -24.07 75.88
C GLY A 713 -12.06 -22.86 75.00
N TYR A 714 -13.02 -22.08 74.52
CA TYR A 714 -14.38 -21.80 74.94
C TYR A 714 -15.20 -21.43 73.69
#